data_AF-A0A7C7V4U0-F1
#
_entry.id   AF-A0A7C7V4U0-F1
#
_cell.length_a   1.000
_cell.length_b   1.000
_cell.length_c   1.000
_cell.angle_alpha   90.00
_cell.angle_beta   90.00
_cell.angle_gamma   90.00
#
_symmetry.space_group_name_H-M   'P 1'
#
loop_
_entity.id
_entity.type
_entity.pdbx_description
1 polymer ?
#
loop_
_entity_poly.entity_id
_entity_poly.type
_entity_poly.pdbx_seq_one_letter_code
_entity_poly.pdbx_strand_id
1 'polypeptide(L)'
;MERQLAGHMRRRREMSKANGWIVTGLGFVAPLCWAAAWGGFTQAAQVQGASALLQQIGTEHGICAVLGLPEDGKTVSVIRLAQASRLLVYFQSPDAEDVLAVRRAAAGQGLLGLRVFVDQGDWDRIHLADNLASALIVGPAAADKLAESEIQRVLHPEGVAIVGSRRLVKPPPEGIDAWSHPFHGPDNNPQSTDQLARAPYLTQFLAEPYFVPMPEVSVAAGGRVFRAFGHIAHKANQNAWLNTLIGVNGYNGTILWRRQLPEGFMIHRNTMVATPDLLYFGDHESCKRIDARTGRVVDEITIPEGLADGPVWKWMALEDGVLYALIGGPETPIHTQPSRTPGLGHWPWGMWAGHEYADPKTSFGFGRTLVAIDPESKKILWSHREEDYLDGRGVCMGGGRIYAYSPEKFLMAVDTSSGKVAWRTADAELLEAIGPNQKAQNPIAGYATTAYIKCKGDYLFFAGPQRLRLVAVSTSDGRLLWTKESGNYQLVLRDDAIYAVGPQMRGRGVVETGLKLDYRTGKVLGQLPMRRACTRATGSVDSIFYRALGGTVRVDLATNTAKHIDPMRPPCQDGVIIANGMLYWGPWMCGCQLSLYGHIGLGPAGEFDFQPGARAEGLEFQAKDLAVGKPLPVRAGDWPAWCGDSSRSMRGQLAGADR
;
A
#
# COMPACT_ATOMS: atom_id res chain seq x y z
N MET A 1 -39.14 8.67 35.29
CA MET A 1 -39.40 9.45 34.07
C MET A 1 -39.24 8.52 32.88
N GLU A 2 -40.14 7.55 32.73
CA GLU A 2 -41.42 7.65 31.99
C GLU A 2 -41.18 7.84 30.49
N ARG A 3 -41.24 6.78 29.67
CA ARG A 3 -42.44 6.15 29.08
C ARG A 3 -43.32 7.17 28.34
N GLN A 4 -43.23 7.18 27.01
CA GLN A 4 -44.36 7.12 26.06
C GLN A 4 -43.82 7.32 24.64
N LEU A 5 -44.10 6.35 23.76
CA LEU A 5 -44.61 6.53 22.39
C LEU A 5 -44.54 5.18 21.67
N ALA A 6 -45.61 4.42 21.83
CA ALA A 6 -45.95 3.29 20.98
C ALA A 6 -47.22 3.67 20.21
N GLY A 7 -47.22 3.47 18.90
CA GLY A 7 -48.44 3.58 18.11
C GLY A 7 -48.21 3.36 16.62
N HIS A 8 -48.73 2.23 16.13
CA HIS A 8 -49.07 1.92 14.73
C HIS A 8 -47.94 1.43 13.80
N MET A 9 -47.79 0.11 13.72
CA MET A 9 -48.18 -0.65 12.51
C MET A 9 -47.96 -2.17 12.72
N ARG A 10 -49.04 -2.94 12.70
CA ARG A 10 -49.05 -4.41 12.53
C ARG A 10 -49.70 -4.70 11.16
N ARG A 11 -48.91 -5.19 10.21
CA ARG A 11 -48.80 -6.59 9.71
C ARG A 11 -49.87 -7.09 8.72
N ARG A 12 -49.32 -7.77 7.69
CA ARG A 12 -49.83 -8.90 6.86
C ARG A 12 -50.34 -8.49 5.48
N ARG A 13 -50.10 -9.25 4.40
CA ARG A 13 -49.33 -10.47 4.12
C ARG A 13 -49.20 -10.58 2.60
N GLU A 14 -48.18 -11.30 2.18
CA GLU A 14 -47.86 -11.80 0.85
C GLU A 14 -48.96 -12.54 0.05
N MET A 15 -48.71 -12.53 -1.28
CA MET A 15 -49.00 -13.53 -2.32
C MET A 15 -50.41 -13.67 -2.90
N SER A 16 -50.54 -13.41 -4.21
CA SER A 16 -50.85 -14.42 -5.22
C SER A 16 -50.86 -13.85 -6.65
N LYS A 17 -50.34 -14.65 -7.58
CA LYS A 17 -50.29 -14.47 -9.04
C LYS A 17 -51.69 -14.52 -9.68
N ALA A 18 -51.90 -13.83 -10.81
CA ALA A 18 -52.67 -14.34 -11.96
C ALA A 18 -52.51 -13.44 -13.20
N ASN A 19 -52.24 -14.09 -14.33
CA ASN A 19 -52.26 -13.56 -15.70
C ASN A 19 -53.69 -13.22 -16.16
N GLY A 20 -53.84 -12.33 -17.14
CA GLY A 20 -55.09 -12.26 -17.93
C GLY A 20 -55.37 -10.93 -18.64
N TRP A 21 -54.85 -10.79 -19.86
CA TRP A 21 -55.43 -10.18 -21.07
C TRP A 21 -56.62 -9.19 -20.96
N ILE A 22 -56.56 -8.08 -21.71
CA ILE A 22 -57.49 -7.75 -22.81
C ILE A 22 -56.97 -6.56 -23.62
N VAL A 23 -57.01 -6.73 -24.94
CA VAL A 23 -56.78 -5.75 -26.01
C VAL A 23 -58.12 -5.10 -26.39
N THR A 24 -58.15 -3.77 -26.49
CA THR A 24 -59.01 -2.92 -27.34
C THR A 24 -58.55 -1.48 -27.08
N GLY A 25 -58.25 -0.57 -28.01
CA GLY A 25 -58.63 -0.43 -29.42
C GLY A 25 -59.17 0.99 -29.62
N LEU A 26 -58.44 1.80 -30.41
CA LEU A 26 -58.84 3.02 -31.14
C LEU A 26 -59.04 4.36 -30.40
N GLY A 27 -58.41 5.42 -30.94
CA GLY A 27 -58.80 6.82 -30.69
C GLY A 27 -57.69 7.85 -30.95
N PHE A 28 -57.47 8.21 -32.22
CA PHE A 28 -56.59 9.30 -32.67
C PHE A 28 -56.90 10.66 -32.01
N VAL A 29 -55.89 11.35 -31.49
CA VAL A 29 -55.72 12.82 -31.65
C VAL A 29 -54.21 13.11 -31.69
N ALA A 30 -53.73 13.53 -32.86
CA ALA A 30 -52.40 14.11 -33.01
C ALA A 30 -52.47 15.63 -32.81
N PRO A 31 -51.56 16.23 -32.04
CA PRO A 31 -51.06 17.55 -32.34
C PRO A 31 -49.63 17.45 -32.87
N LEU A 32 -49.37 18.20 -33.94
CA LEU A 32 -48.05 18.48 -34.48
C LEU A 32 -47.12 19.02 -33.38
N CYS A 33 -46.09 18.25 -33.03
CA CYS A 33 -44.90 18.77 -32.37
C CYS A 33 -43.79 18.94 -33.40
N TRP A 34 -43.67 20.15 -33.93
CA TRP A 34 -42.38 20.65 -34.39
C TRP A 34 -41.53 20.95 -33.14
N ALA A 35 -40.57 20.09 -32.81
CA ALA A 35 -39.57 20.38 -31.81
C ALA A 35 -38.24 19.64 -32.07
N ALA A 36 -37.24 20.43 -32.47
CA ALA A 36 -35.82 20.27 -32.13
C ALA A 36 -35.11 18.93 -32.41
N ALA A 37 -34.88 18.61 -33.69
CA ALA A 37 -33.87 17.61 -34.09
C ALA A 37 -32.41 18.14 -34.02
N TRP A 38 -32.16 19.30 -33.42
CA TRP A 38 -30.85 19.97 -33.43
C TRP A 38 -30.05 19.82 -32.12
N GLY A 39 -30.59 19.11 -31.12
CA GLY A 39 -29.90 18.82 -29.84
C GLY A 39 -29.16 17.47 -29.78
N GLY A 40 -29.50 16.52 -30.65
CA GLY A 40 -28.94 15.14 -30.60
C GLY A 40 -27.57 14.98 -31.24
N PHE A 41 -27.28 15.74 -32.31
CA PHE A 41 -26.01 15.64 -33.04
C PHE A 41 -24.84 16.27 -32.30
N THR A 42 -25.07 17.33 -31.52
CA THR A 42 -24.02 17.99 -30.73
C THR A 42 -23.60 17.13 -29.55
N GLN A 43 -24.54 16.51 -28.84
CA GLN A 43 -24.22 15.66 -27.70
C GLN A 43 -23.45 14.39 -28.09
N ALA A 44 -23.82 13.74 -29.21
CA ALA A 44 -23.12 12.55 -29.70
C ALA A 44 -21.68 12.84 -30.18
N ALA A 45 -21.48 13.88 -31.00
CA ALA A 45 -20.15 14.27 -31.48
C ALA A 45 -19.23 14.73 -30.34
N GLN A 46 -19.81 15.35 -29.30
CA GLN A 46 -19.06 15.84 -28.15
C GLN A 46 -18.71 14.74 -27.14
N VAL A 47 -19.51 13.68 -27.00
CA VAL A 47 -19.16 12.47 -26.25
C VAL A 47 -18.03 11.70 -26.95
N GLN A 48 -18.04 11.68 -28.28
CA GLN A 48 -16.94 11.13 -29.09
C GLN A 48 -15.61 11.84 -28.85
N GLY A 49 -15.61 13.17 -28.72
CA GLY A 49 -14.39 13.95 -28.45
C GLY A 49 -13.73 13.62 -27.11
N ALA A 50 -14.51 13.51 -26.03
CA ALA A 50 -13.99 13.13 -24.71
C ALA A 50 -13.49 11.67 -24.71
N SER A 51 -14.22 10.76 -25.35
CA SER A 51 -13.81 9.35 -25.47
C SER A 51 -12.51 9.18 -26.27
N ALA A 52 -12.36 9.91 -27.37
CA ALA A 52 -11.13 9.91 -28.16
C ALA A 52 -9.93 10.46 -27.35
N LEU A 53 -10.13 11.52 -26.58
CA LEU A 53 -9.09 12.08 -25.71
C LEU A 53 -8.69 11.10 -24.60
N LEU A 54 -9.67 10.46 -23.94
CA LEU A 54 -9.43 9.41 -22.95
C LEU A 54 -8.65 8.22 -23.53
N GLN A 55 -8.94 7.86 -24.77
CA GLN A 55 -8.18 6.83 -25.49
C GLN A 55 -6.74 7.25 -25.76
N GLN A 56 -6.49 8.52 -26.11
CA GLN A 56 -5.14 9.04 -26.34
C GLN A 56 -4.29 9.10 -25.06
N ILE A 57 -4.88 9.55 -23.94
CA ILE A 57 -4.18 9.58 -22.64
C ILE A 57 -4.04 8.19 -22.03
N GLY A 58 -4.92 7.24 -22.38
CA GLY A 58 -4.82 5.83 -21.99
C GLY A 58 -5.17 5.53 -20.53
N THR A 59 -5.89 6.44 -19.85
CA THR A 59 -6.37 6.22 -18.48
C THR A 59 -7.70 6.94 -18.24
N GLU A 60 -8.56 6.33 -17.42
CA GLU A 60 -9.80 6.93 -16.93
C GLU A 60 -9.70 7.36 -15.46
N HIS A 61 -8.56 7.10 -14.80
CA HIS A 61 -8.32 7.37 -13.39
C HIS A 61 -7.00 8.13 -13.19
N GLY A 62 -6.85 8.74 -12.03
CA GLY A 62 -5.68 9.58 -11.72
C GLY A 62 -6.00 11.06 -11.75
N ILE A 63 -4.96 11.86 -11.93
CA ILE A 63 -5.04 13.32 -11.99
C ILE A 63 -4.76 13.76 -13.43
N CYS A 64 -5.66 14.55 -14.01
CA CYS A 64 -5.46 15.16 -15.31
C CYS A 64 -5.31 16.67 -15.16
N ALA A 65 -4.14 17.20 -15.47
CA ALA A 65 -3.93 18.64 -15.59
C ALA A 65 -4.43 19.13 -16.95
N VAL A 66 -5.11 20.28 -16.97
CA VAL A 66 -5.60 20.95 -18.18
C VAL A 66 -5.11 22.39 -18.13
N LEU A 67 -4.21 22.77 -19.04
CA LEU A 67 -3.69 24.13 -19.14
C LEU A 67 -4.41 24.91 -20.23
N GLY A 68 -5.22 25.88 -19.83
CA GLY A 68 -6.04 26.67 -20.73
C GLY A 68 -7.20 25.89 -21.32
N LEU A 69 -8.09 26.61 -22.01
CA LEU A 69 -9.21 25.96 -22.68
C LEU A 69 -8.71 25.06 -23.83
N PRO A 70 -9.31 23.86 -24.01
CA PRO A 70 -8.98 22.97 -25.14
C PRO A 70 -9.23 23.62 -26.50
N GLU A 71 -8.83 22.94 -27.60
CA GLU A 71 -8.95 23.45 -28.98
C GLU A 71 -10.34 23.96 -29.37
N ASP A 72 -11.40 23.44 -28.76
CA ASP A 72 -12.76 23.89 -29.04
C ASP A 72 -13.14 25.22 -28.36
N GLY A 73 -12.25 25.77 -27.53
CA GLY A 73 -12.40 27.02 -26.80
C GLY A 73 -13.53 26.98 -25.76
N LYS A 74 -14.02 25.79 -25.37
CA LYS A 74 -15.23 25.67 -24.55
C LYS A 74 -14.93 25.05 -23.21
N THR A 75 -15.39 25.75 -22.16
CA THR A 75 -15.42 25.25 -20.77
C THR A 75 -16.09 23.89 -20.62
N VAL A 76 -17.07 23.58 -21.48
CA VAL A 76 -17.80 22.31 -21.47
C VAL A 76 -16.88 21.09 -21.63
N SER A 77 -15.74 21.23 -22.31
CA SER A 77 -14.83 20.12 -22.58
C SER A 77 -14.07 19.68 -21.33
N VAL A 78 -13.72 20.63 -20.44
CA VAL A 78 -13.16 20.34 -19.11
C VAL A 78 -14.17 19.55 -18.26
N ILE A 79 -15.44 19.98 -18.28
CA ILE A 79 -16.52 19.32 -17.52
C ILE A 79 -16.78 17.91 -18.06
N ARG A 80 -16.83 17.75 -19.39
CA ARG A 80 -17.04 16.45 -20.03
C ARG A 80 -15.95 15.46 -19.72
N LEU A 81 -14.70 15.90 -19.70
CA LEU A 81 -13.59 15.03 -19.30
C LEU A 81 -13.82 14.46 -17.89
N ALA A 82 -14.25 15.30 -16.94
CA ALA A 82 -14.57 14.87 -15.59
C ALA A 82 -15.81 13.95 -15.53
N GLN A 83 -16.83 14.19 -16.37
CA GLN A 83 -18.05 13.38 -16.42
C GLN A 83 -17.85 12.01 -17.11
N ALA A 84 -17.00 11.96 -18.14
CA ALA A 84 -16.75 10.76 -18.93
C ALA A 84 -15.70 9.82 -18.31
N SER A 85 -15.09 10.21 -17.18
CA SER A 85 -14.02 9.46 -16.52
C SER A 85 -14.12 9.50 -15.00
N ARG A 86 -13.16 8.87 -14.31
CA ARG A 86 -12.90 9.00 -12.87
C ARG A 86 -11.70 9.91 -12.56
N LEU A 87 -11.21 10.69 -13.53
CA LEU A 87 -10.11 11.62 -13.33
C LEU A 87 -10.47 12.75 -12.36
N LEU A 88 -9.54 13.11 -11.50
CA LEU A 88 -9.53 14.43 -10.87
C LEU A 88 -8.93 15.41 -11.87
N VAL A 89 -9.71 16.38 -12.30
CA VAL A 89 -9.29 17.38 -13.29
C VAL A 89 -8.78 18.63 -12.56
N TYR A 90 -7.53 18.99 -12.79
CA TYR A 90 -6.94 20.25 -12.34
C TYR A 90 -6.82 21.18 -13.53
N PHE A 91 -7.55 22.30 -13.52
CA PHE A 91 -7.50 23.32 -14.57
C PHE A 91 -6.68 24.52 -14.09
N GLN A 92 -5.82 25.03 -14.96
CA GLN A 92 -5.05 26.26 -14.73
C GLN A 92 -5.07 27.16 -15.97
N SER A 93 -5.24 28.47 -15.76
CA SER A 93 -5.11 29.51 -16.79
C SER A 93 -4.69 30.84 -16.13
N PRO A 94 -3.90 31.70 -16.79
CA PRO A 94 -3.65 33.06 -16.32
C PRO A 94 -4.87 33.96 -16.54
N ASP A 95 -5.77 33.60 -17.47
CA ASP A 95 -6.97 34.36 -17.78
C ASP A 95 -8.05 34.16 -16.69
N ALA A 96 -8.36 35.25 -16.00
CA ALA A 96 -9.37 35.26 -14.95
C ALA A 96 -10.79 34.94 -15.47
N GLU A 97 -11.10 35.28 -16.73
CA GLU A 97 -12.39 34.98 -17.33
C GLU A 97 -12.56 33.47 -17.57
N ASP A 98 -11.52 32.82 -18.11
CA ASP A 98 -11.48 31.35 -18.26
C ASP A 98 -11.66 30.65 -16.91
N VAL A 99 -10.89 31.08 -15.91
CA VAL A 99 -10.94 30.54 -14.54
C VAL A 99 -12.35 30.65 -13.97
N LEU A 100 -12.97 31.83 -14.06
CA LEU A 100 -14.34 32.04 -13.58
C LEU A 100 -15.36 31.23 -14.37
N ALA A 101 -15.19 31.10 -15.69
CA ALA A 101 -16.10 30.36 -16.54
C ALA A 101 -16.06 28.86 -16.25
N VAL A 102 -14.86 28.27 -16.07
CA VAL A 102 -14.71 26.86 -15.68
C VAL A 102 -15.25 26.63 -14.26
N ARG A 103 -14.99 27.54 -13.29
CA ARG A 103 -15.56 27.45 -11.94
C ARG A 103 -17.09 27.44 -11.96
N ARG A 104 -17.72 28.35 -12.71
CA ARG A 104 -19.19 28.40 -12.84
C ARG A 104 -19.74 27.13 -13.50
N ALA A 105 -19.11 26.66 -14.57
CA ALA A 105 -19.53 25.44 -15.26
C ALA A 105 -19.41 24.21 -14.35
N ALA A 106 -18.30 24.06 -13.63
CA ALA A 106 -18.09 22.96 -12.70
C ALA A 106 -19.04 23.03 -11.50
N ALA A 107 -19.28 24.22 -10.94
CA ALA A 107 -20.23 24.42 -9.85
C ALA A 107 -21.67 24.10 -10.28
N GLY A 108 -22.07 24.52 -11.49
CA GLY A 108 -23.38 24.22 -12.07
C GLY A 108 -23.63 22.72 -12.30
N GLN A 109 -22.58 21.91 -12.32
CA GLN A 109 -22.66 20.44 -12.42
C GLN A 109 -22.33 19.73 -11.08
N GLY A 110 -22.09 20.47 -9.99
CA GLY A 110 -21.71 19.91 -8.69
C GLY A 110 -20.33 19.23 -8.67
N LEU A 111 -19.44 19.58 -9.60
CA LEU A 111 -18.10 18.96 -9.73
C LEU A 111 -16.98 19.80 -9.11
N LEU A 112 -17.20 21.11 -8.92
CA LEU A 112 -16.18 22.02 -8.39
C LEU A 112 -15.76 21.62 -6.96
N GLY A 113 -14.46 21.47 -6.73
CA GLY A 113 -13.89 21.07 -5.43
C GLY A 113 -14.05 19.58 -5.08
N LEU A 114 -14.65 18.79 -5.98
CA LEU A 114 -14.81 17.33 -5.81
C LEU A 114 -14.10 16.55 -6.92
N ARG A 115 -14.32 16.96 -8.17
CA ARG A 115 -13.76 16.33 -9.39
C ARG A 115 -13.04 17.31 -10.28
N VAL A 116 -13.35 18.60 -10.18
CA VAL A 116 -12.70 19.68 -10.93
C VAL A 116 -12.17 20.71 -9.94
N PHE A 117 -10.87 20.97 -10.00
CA PHE A 117 -10.17 22.00 -9.24
C PHE A 117 -9.66 23.03 -10.23
N VAL A 118 -9.84 24.31 -9.94
CA VAL A 118 -9.61 25.41 -10.89
C VAL A 118 -8.77 26.48 -10.22
N ASP A 119 -7.60 26.72 -10.76
CA ASP A 119 -6.62 27.67 -10.25
C ASP A 119 -6.24 28.71 -11.30
N GLN A 120 -5.79 29.88 -10.84
CA GLN A 120 -5.22 30.91 -11.71
C GLN A 120 -3.71 30.86 -11.61
N GLY A 121 -3.02 30.76 -12.75
CA GLY A 121 -1.56 30.65 -12.79
C GLY A 121 -1.00 30.77 -14.20
N ASP A 122 0.27 31.17 -14.28
CA ASP A 122 0.98 31.35 -15.55
C ASP A 122 1.23 30.04 -16.30
N TRP A 123 1.65 30.12 -17.56
CA TRP A 123 1.85 28.94 -18.40
C TRP A 123 3.18 28.23 -18.19
N ASP A 124 4.17 28.92 -17.65
CA ASP A 124 5.54 28.42 -17.49
C ASP A 124 5.69 27.47 -16.30
N ARG A 125 4.76 27.53 -15.33
CA ARG A 125 4.74 26.66 -14.16
C ARG A 125 3.36 26.10 -13.88
N ILE A 126 3.25 24.78 -13.85
CA ILE A 126 2.04 24.06 -13.46
C ILE A 126 2.08 23.90 -11.94
N HIS A 127 1.03 24.33 -11.21
CA HIS A 127 1.03 24.26 -9.74
C HIS A 127 0.74 22.86 -9.17
N LEU A 128 1.33 21.83 -9.78
CA LEU A 128 1.37 20.47 -9.28
C LEU A 128 2.79 20.09 -8.85
N ALA A 129 2.89 19.23 -7.85
CA ALA A 129 4.15 18.62 -7.45
C ALA A 129 4.72 17.74 -8.57
N ASP A 130 5.99 17.38 -8.43
CA ASP A 130 6.67 16.48 -9.35
C ASP A 130 5.97 15.12 -9.36
N ASN A 131 5.91 14.46 -10.52
CA ASN A 131 5.33 13.13 -10.69
C ASN A 131 3.86 12.99 -10.24
N LEU A 132 3.03 14.03 -10.29
CA LEU A 132 1.66 13.93 -9.75
C LEU A 132 0.61 13.61 -10.82
N ALA A 133 0.76 14.17 -12.03
CA ALA A 133 -0.23 14.09 -13.09
C ALA A 133 -0.13 12.77 -13.86
N SER A 134 -1.27 12.11 -14.04
CA SER A 134 -1.42 10.95 -14.93
C SER A 134 -1.60 11.36 -16.39
N ALA A 135 -2.21 12.52 -16.60
CA ALA A 135 -2.33 13.12 -17.91
C ALA A 135 -2.16 14.64 -17.84
N LEU A 136 -1.69 15.22 -18.93
CA LEU A 136 -1.62 16.67 -19.14
C LEU A 136 -2.22 17.00 -20.50
N ILE A 137 -3.20 17.88 -20.54
CA ILE A 137 -3.80 18.40 -21.77
C ILE A 137 -3.44 19.87 -21.85
N VAL A 138 -2.74 20.26 -22.91
CA VAL A 138 -2.30 21.65 -23.11
C VAL A 138 -3.13 22.28 -24.22
N GLY A 139 -3.92 23.30 -23.86
CA GLY A 139 -4.72 24.08 -24.79
C GLY A 139 -3.84 24.95 -25.71
N PRO A 140 -4.39 25.41 -26.84
CA PRO A 140 -3.62 26.15 -27.86
C PRO A 140 -2.89 27.39 -27.31
N ALA A 141 -3.50 28.10 -26.35
CA ALA A 141 -2.92 29.29 -25.75
C ALA A 141 -1.63 29.00 -24.95
N ALA A 142 -1.45 27.77 -24.47
CA ALA A 142 -0.33 27.36 -23.63
C ALA A 142 0.72 26.50 -24.39
N ALA A 143 0.40 25.98 -25.57
CA ALA A 143 1.19 24.98 -26.28
C ALA A 143 2.65 25.42 -26.56
N ASP A 144 2.86 26.67 -26.95
CA ASP A 144 4.19 27.22 -27.27
C ASP A 144 4.87 27.90 -26.06
N LYS A 145 4.23 27.88 -24.89
CA LYS A 145 4.70 28.57 -23.67
C LYS A 145 5.29 27.62 -22.64
N LEU A 146 4.98 26.33 -22.73
CA LEU A 146 5.35 25.33 -21.76
C LEU A 146 6.63 24.60 -22.16
N ALA A 147 7.65 24.65 -21.29
CA ALA A 147 8.87 23.89 -21.50
C ALA A 147 8.62 22.37 -21.34
N GLU A 148 9.28 21.55 -22.17
CA GLU A 148 9.15 20.09 -22.06
C GLU A 148 9.64 19.55 -20.71
N SER A 149 10.62 20.21 -20.09
CA SER A 149 11.07 19.88 -18.73
C SER A 149 9.96 20.02 -17.69
N GLU A 150 9.08 21.00 -17.83
CA GLU A 150 7.94 21.21 -16.93
C GLU A 150 6.85 20.14 -17.15
N ILE A 151 6.59 19.77 -18.40
CA ILE A 151 5.71 18.62 -18.74
C ILE A 151 6.23 17.36 -18.07
N GLN A 152 7.52 17.06 -18.26
CA GLN A 152 8.16 15.89 -17.68
C GLN A 152 8.18 15.99 -16.15
N ARG A 153 8.33 17.17 -15.56
CA ARG A 153 8.30 17.35 -14.10
C ARG A 153 6.96 16.91 -13.52
N VAL A 154 5.84 17.43 -14.04
CA VAL A 154 4.52 17.15 -13.44
C VAL A 154 3.97 15.77 -13.76
N LEU A 155 4.28 15.21 -14.93
CA LEU A 155 3.83 13.87 -15.28
C LEU A 155 4.49 12.86 -14.35
N HIS A 156 3.71 11.93 -13.83
CA HIS A 156 4.28 10.73 -13.24
C HIS A 156 4.86 9.83 -14.33
N PRO A 157 5.79 8.93 -14.00
CA PRO A 157 6.30 7.93 -14.96
C PRO A 157 5.18 7.15 -15.65
N GLU A 158 5.28 6.98 -16.97
CA GLU A 158 4.24 6.49 -17.90
C GLU A 158 3.02 7.42 -18.11
N GLY A 159 2.98 8.58 -17.46
CA GLY A 159 1.96 9.60 -17.69
C GLY A 159 2.04 10.19 -19.10
N VAL A 160 0.91 10.67 -19.62
CA VAL A 160 0.78 11.11 -21.01
C VAL A 160 0.45 12.60 -21.10
N ALA A 161 1.20 13.36 -21.89
CA ALA A 161 0.83 14.71 -22.28
C ALA A 161 0.33 14.77 -23.73
N ILE A 162 -0.71 15.56 -23.95
CA ILE A 162 -1.23 15.94 -25.27
C ILE A 162 -0.99 17.45 -25.43
N VAL A 163 -0.12 17.83 -26.37
CA VAL A 163 0.25 19.21 -26.67
C VAL A 163 -0.01 19.47 -28.15
N GLY A 164 -1.14 20.11 -28.47
CA GLY A 164 -1.66 20.10 -29.84
C GLY A 164 -1.82 18.67 -30.35
N SER A 165 -1.19 18.34 -31.47
CA SER A 165 -1.17 16.98 -32.05
C SER A 165 -0.09 16.05 -31.46
N ARG A 166 0.82 16.58 -30.64
CA ARG A 166 1.92 15.79 -30.07
C ARG A 166 1.45 14.99 -28.86
N ARG A 167 1.80 13.71 -28.83
CA ARG A 167 1.65 12.83 -27.67
C ARG A 167 3.03 12.53 -27.08
N LEU A 168 3.23 12.91 -25.81
CA LEU A 168 4.46 12.66 -25.07
C LEU A 168 4.16 11.69 -23.92
N VAL A 169 5.10 10.80 -23.64
CA VAL A 169 5.01 9.86 -22.51
C VAL A 169 6.26 10.03 -21.66
N LYS A 170 6.09 10.16 -20.35
CA LYS A 170 7.23 10.20 -19.43
C LYS A 170 7.82 8.80 -19.26
N PRO A 171 9.12 8.58 -19.50
CA PRO A 171 9.74 7.27 -19.28
C PRO A 171 9.80 6.92 -17.79
N PRO A 172 9.77 5.62 -17.43
CA PRO A 172 10.19 5.15 -16.11
C PRO A 172 11.60 5.62 -15.77
N PRO A 173 11.85 6.14 -14.56
CA PRO A 173 13.19 6.56 -14.17
C PRO A 173 14.07 5.34 -13.89
N GLU A 174 15.37 5.49 -14.13
CA GLU A 174 16.36 4.45 -13.83
C GLU A 174 16.58 4.29 -12.32
N GLY A 175 17.00 3.10 -11.90
CA GLY A 175 17.39 2.83 -10.52
C GLY A 175 16.23 2.62 -9.54
N ILE A 176 14.97 2.64 -10.01
CA ILE A 176 13.84 2.21 -9.17
C ILE A 176 13.83 0.71 -8.96
N ASP A 177 13.22 0.30 -7.85
CA ASP A 177 13.04 -1.11 -7.50
C ASP A 177 11.55 -1.46 -7.36
N ALA A 178 11.25 -2.75 -7.43
CA ALA A 178 9.93 -3.31 -7.18
C ALA A 178 9.90 -4.03 -5.83
N TRP A 179 8.80 -3.87 -5.11
CA TRP A 179 8.47 -4.67 -3.93
C TRP A 179 7.53 -5.81 -4.36
N SER A 180 8.07 -6.73 -5.14
CA SER A 180 7.28 -7.73 -5.88
C SER A 180 6.54 -8.71 -4.96
N HIS A 181 7.11 -9.08 -3.81
CA HIS A 181 6.54 -10.02 -2.86
C HIS A 181 6.21 -9.32 -1.52
N PRO A 182 5.38 -9.88 -0.63
CA PRO A 182 5.02 -9.25 0.65
C PRO A 182 6.22 -8.90 1.53
N PHE A 183 7.34 -9.60 1.35
CA PHE A 183 8.60 -9.35 2.03
C PHE A 183 9.69 -8.85 1.08
N HIS A 184 9.31 -8.02 0.10
CA HIS A 184 10.12 -7.49 -1.01
C HIS A 184 10.44 -8.53 -2.10
N GLY A 185 11.22 -9.55 -1.77
CA GLY A 185 11.62 -10.63 -2.67
C GLY A 185 11.22 -12.03 -2.20
N PRO A 186 11.50 -13.07 -3.00
CA PRO A 186 11.21 -14.46 -2.65
C PRO A 186 12.13 -15.01 -1.54
N ASP A 187 13.24 -14.32 -1.26
CA ASP A 187 14.16 -14.56 -0.15
C ASP A 187 13.59 -14.15 1.22
N ASN A 188 12.39 -13.57 1.22
CA ASN A 188 11.72 -12.94 2.34
C ASN A 188 12.53 -11.81 3.01
N ASN A 189 13.48 -11.17 2.34
CA ASN A 189 14.28 -10.10 2.91
C ASN A 189 13.67 -8.71 2.61
N PRO A 190 13.09 -7.98 3.60
CA PRO A 190 12.40 -6.72 3.36
C PRO A 190 13.37 -5.54 3.14
N GLN A 191 14.24 -5.63 2.14
CA GLN A 191 15.31 -4.69 1.81
C GLN A 191 15.21 -4.30 0.33
N SER A 192 14.72 -3.10 0.07
CA SER A 192 14.69 -2.56 -1.30
C SER A 192 16.06 -2.08 -1.74
N THR A 193 16.34 -2.24 -3.04
CA THR A 193 17.50 -1.69 -3.74
C THR A 193 17.17 -0.40 -4.52
N ASP A 194 16.01 0.21 -4.27
CA ASP A 194 15.59 1.46 -4.92
C ASP A 194 16.61 2.58 -4.66
N GLN A 195 17.13 3.16 -5.74
CA GLN A 195 18.16 4.20 -5.69
C GLN A 195 17.59 5.60 -5.55
N LEU A 196 16.29 5.80 -5.82
CA LEU A 196 15.65 7.12 -5.84
C LEU A 196 14.91 7.42 -4.54
N ALA A 197 14.37 6.41 -3.86
CA ALA A 197 13.65 6.53 -2.59
C ALA A 197 14.60 6.84 -1.41
N ARG A 198 15.28 7.98 -1.46
CA ARG A 198 16.31 8.44 -0.52
C ARG A 198 15.88 9.69 0.23
N ALA A 199 16.44 9.85 1.43
CA ALA A 199 16.19 11.03 2.25
C ALA A 199 16.99 12.26 1.75
N PRO A 200 16.58 13.50 2.09
CA PRO A 200 15.36 13.87 2.82
C PRO A 200 14.07 13.61 2.01
N TYR A 201 12.91 13.61 2.66
CA TYR A 201 11.63 13.24 2.05
C TYR A 201 10.62 14.40 2.05
N LEU A 202 9.75 14.43 1.04
CA LEU A 202 8.57 15.29 0.97
C LEU A 202 7.29 14.45 0.83
N THR A 203 6.19 14.99 1.36
CA THR A 203 4.87 14.39 1.15
C THR A 203 4.49 14.50 -0.32
N GLN A 204 4.26 13.35 -0.95
CA GLN A 204 3.75 13.27 -2.31
C GLN A 204 2.22 13.29 -2.31
N PHE A 205 1.60 12.44 -1.49
CA PHE A 205 0.14 12.39 -1.36
C PHE A 205 -0.31 11.85 -0.01
N LEU A 206 -1.53 12.24 0.36
CA LEU A 206 -2.36 11.66 1.41
C LEU A 206 -3.69 11.26 0.76
N ALA A 207 -4.01 9.98 0.74
CA ALA A 207 -5.14 9.46 -0.04
C ALA A 207 -6.00 8.46 0.74
N GLU A 208 -7.20 8.22 0.24
CA GLU A 208 -8.08 7.15 0.70
C GLU A 208 -7.57 5.76 0.25
N PRO A 209 -7.94 4.68 0.97
CA PRO A 209 -8.77 4.68 2.17
C PRO A 209 -8.02 5.13 3.42
N TYR A 210 -8.73 5.82 4.33
CA TYR A 210 -8.16 6.21 5.62
C TYR A 210 -8.06 5.03 6.59
N PHE A 211 -9.07 4.16 6.61
CA PHE A 211 -9.18 3.02 7.51
C PHE A 211 -9.50 1.74 6.75
N VAL A 212 -8.85 0.65 7.12
CA VAL A 212 -9.02 -0.66 6.47
C VAL A 212 -9.12 -1.79 7.50
N PRO A 213 -9.72 -2.93 7.15
CA PRO A 213 -9.77 -4.11 7.99
C PRO A 213 -8.46 -4.88 7.96
N MET A 214 -8.42 -5.94 8.75
CA MET A 214 -7.29 -6.83 8.93
C MET A 214 -7.57 -8.23 8.36
N PRO A 215 -6.52 -8.98 8.01
CA PRO A 215 -5.15 -8.49 7.85
C PRO A 215 -4.91 -7.69 6.56
N GLU A 216 -3.77 -7.00 6.45
CA GLU A 216 -3.28 -6.30 5.27
C GLU A 216 -2.02 -6.98 4.71
N VAL A 217 -1.91 -7.02 3.38
CA VAL A 217 -0.69 -7.35 2.65
C VAL A 217 -0.53 -6.40 1.46
N SER A 218 0.67 -5.87 1.26
CA SER A 218 0.99 -4.99 0.14
C SER A 218 2.20 -5.45 -0.68
N VAL A 219 2.13 -5.18 -1.99
CA VAL A 219 3.20 -5.35 -2.98
C VAL A 219 3.19 -4.17 -3.95
N ALA A 220 4.30 -3.88 -4.62
CA ALA A 220 4.41 -2.73 -5.53
C ALA A 220 5.33 -3.00 -6.71
N ALA A 221 4.90 -2.66 -7.92
CA ALA A 221 5.69 -2.75 -9.15
C ALA A 221 5.10 -1.85 -10.24
N GLY A 222 5.91 -1.43 -11.21
CA GLY A 222 5.45 -0.69 -12.40
C GLY A 222 4.71 0.61 -12.10
N GLY A 223 5.12 1.36 -11.06
CA GLY A 223 4.46 2.60 -10.66
C GLY A 223 3.12 2.40 -9.93
N ARG A 224 2.83 1.17 -9.47
CA ARG A 224 1.58 0.81 -8.78
C ARG A 224 1.86 0.19 -7.44
N VAL A 225 0.92 0.38 -6.52
CA VAL A 225 0.87 -0.29 -5.21
C VAL A 225 -0.42 -1.08 -5.14
N PHE A 226 -0.31 -2.38 -4.82
CA PHE A 226 -1.44 -3.27 -4.64
C PHE A 226 -1.59 -3.60 -3.16
N ARG A 227 -2.82 -3.50 -2.65
CA ARG A 227 -3.12 -3.74 -1.23
C ARG A 227 -4.32 -4.65 -1.08
N ALA A 228 -4.15 -5.73 -0.35
CA ALA A 228 -5.20 -6.66 -0.01
C ALA A 228 -5.59 -6.49 1.47
N PHE A 229 -6.87 -6.29 1.72
CA PHE A 229 -7.46 -6.14 3.05
C PHE A 229 -8.36 -7.34 3.36
N GLY A 230 -8.23 -7.88 4.56
CA GLY A 230 -8.85 -9.12 4.96
C GLY A 230 -10.24 -8.98 5.57
N HIS A 231 -10.59 -10.00 6.35
CA HIS A 231 -11.95 -10.35 6.74
C HIS A 231 -12.36 -9.79 8.12
N ILE A 232 -11.51 -9.05 8.84
CA ILE A 232 -11.79 -8.59 10.21
C ILE A 232 -11.82 -7.07 10.29
N ALA A 233 -12.99 -6.51 10.58
CA ALA A 233 -13.15 -5.12 10.96
C ALA A 233 -13.26 -5.01 12.49
N HIS A 234 -12.48 -4.15 13.11
CA HIS A 234 -12.60 -3.81 14.53
C HIS A 234 -13.52 -2.62 14.75
N LYS A 235 -13.61 -1.75 13.74
CA LYS A 235 -14.41 -0.53 13.78
C LYS A 235 -15.35 -0.47 12.59
N ALA A 236 -16.51 0.15 12.77
CA ALA A 236 -17.54 0.23 11.75
C ALA A 236 -17.06 0.94 10.47
N ASN A 237 -16.12 1.88 10.58
CA ASN A 237 -15.51 2.58 9.45
C ASN A 237 -14.61 1.68 8.57
N GLN A 238 -14.22 0.50 9.04
CA GLN A 238 -13.42 -0.47 8.28
C GLN A 238 -14.29 -1.43 7.44
N ASN A 239 -15.58 -1.56 7.76
CA ASN A 239 -16.47 -2.52 7.11
C ASN A 239 -16.54 -2.34 5.59
N ALA A 240 -16.43 -1.09 5.11
CA ALA A 240 -16.50 -0.76 3.69
C ALA A 240 -15.36 -1.37 2.86
N TRP A 241 -14.31 -1.89 3.49
CA TRP A 241 -13.11 -2.42 2.85
C TRP A 241 -12.85 -3.89 3.18
N LEU A 242 -13.82 -4.61 3.78
CA LEU A 242 -13.70 -6.04 4.09
C LEU A 242 -13.47 -6.87 2.82
N ASN A 243 -12.50 -7.77 2.89
CA ASN A 243 -12.10 -8.65 1.79
C ASN A 243 -11.97 -7.87 0.47
N THR A 244 -11.11 -6.85 0.45
CA THR A 244 -10.98 -5.96 -0.73
C THR A 244 -9.53 -5.92 -1.18
N LEU A 245 -9.32 -6.02 -2.49
CA LEU A 245 -8.03 -5.77 -3.15
C LEU A 245 -8.13 -4.47 -3.96
N ILE A 246 -7.15 -3.59 -3.82
CA ILE A 246 -7.07 -2.35 -4.61
C ILE A 246 -5.74 -2.27 -5.37
N GLY A 247 -5.79 -1.68 -6.56
CA GLY A 247 -4.63 -1.19 -7.29
C GLY A 247 -4.60 0.33 -7.24
N VAL A 248 -3.48 0.89 -6.82
CA VAL A 248 -3.31 2.32 -6.56
C VAL A 248 -2.16 2.86 -7.39
N ASN A 249 -2.31 4.07 -7.91
CA ASN A 249 -1.22 4.79 -8.54
C ASN A 249 -0.16 5.18 -7.50
N GLY A 250 1.06 4.69 -7.67
CA GLY A 250 2.15 4.88 -6.72
C GLY A 250 2.71 6.30 -6.65
N TYR A 251 2.25 7.23 -7.47
CA TYR A 251 2.77 8.61 -7.50
C TYR A 251 1.74 9.66 -7.08
N ASN A 252 0.44 9.34 -7.12
CA ASN A 252 -0.61 10.27 -6.70
C ASN A 252 -1.67 9.66 -5.77
N GLY A 253 -1.55 8.38 -5.42
CA GLY A 253 -2.41 7.73 -4.43
C GLY A 253 -3.84 7.46 -4.90
N THR A 254 -4.17 7.73 -6.16
CA THR A 254 -5.51 7.46 -6.69
C THR A 254 -5.77 5.97 -6.86
N ILE A 255 -6.96 5.51 -6.47
CA ILE A 255 -7.39 4.13 -6.68
C ILE A 255 -7.71 3.94 -8.16
N LEU A 256 -6.93 3.12 -8.86
CA LEU A 256 -7.12 2.77 -10.26
C LEU A 256 -8.27 1.76 -10.41
N TRP A 257 -8.32 0.79 -9.51
CA TRP A 257 -9.35 -0.24 -9.52
C TRP A 257 -9.50 -0.89 -8.15
N ARG A 258 -10.65 -1.53 -7.95
CA ARG A 258 -11.03 -2.23 -6.71
C ARG A 258 -11.67 -3.57 -7.06
N ARG A 259 -11.33 -4.62 -6.30
CA ARG A 259 -11.91 -5.96 -6.40
C ARG A 259 -12.35 -6.46 -5.03
N GLN A 260 -13.42 -7.25 -5.02
CA GLN A 260 -13.78 -8.06 -3.88
C GLN A 260 -12.91 -9.32 -3.88
N LEU A 261 -12.29 -9.63 -2.74
CA LEU A 261 -11.61 -10.88 -2.47
C LEU A 261 -12.62 -11.93 -2.00
N PRO A 262 -12.40 -13.22 -2.31
CA PRO A 262 -13.27 -14.28 -1.84
C PRO A 262 -13.18 -14.39 -0.31
N GLU A 263 -14.29 -14.78 0.32
CA GLU A 263 -14.28 -15.10 1.75
C GLU A 263 -13.48 -16.38 2.01
N GLY A 264 -13.11 -16.63 3.26
CA GLY A 264 -12.48 -17.90 3.64
C GLY A 264 -10.98 -18.00 3.41
N PHE A 265 -10.32 -16.97 2.86
CA PHE A 265 -8.87 -16.98 2.63
C PHE A 265 -8.08 -16.04 3.56
N MET A 266 -7.14 -16.59 4.33
CA MET A 266 -6.31 -15.81 5.26
C MET A 266 -5.16 -15.12 4.51
N ILE A 267 -5.39 -13.86 4.12
CA ILE A 267 -4.50 -13.07 3.27
C ILE A 267 -3.10 -12.77 3.85
N HIS A 268 -2.86 -12.80 5.18
CA HIS A 268 -1.51 -12.52 5.71
C HIS A 268 -0.53 -13.69 5.51
N ARG A 269 -0.03 -13.84 4.28
CA ARG A 269 0.95 -14.84 3.83
C ARG A 269 1.55 -14.43 2.49
N ASN A 270 2.53 -15.19 2.01
CA ASN A 270 3.17 -14.93 0.73
C ASN A 270 2.36 -15.53 -0.44
N THR A 271 1.24 -14.91 -0.83
CA THR A 271 0.40 -15.35 -1.96
C THR A 271 0.04 -14.23 -2.93
N MET A 272 0.90 -13.21 -3.00
CA MET A 272 0.79 -12.09 -3.93
C MET A 272 2.14 -11.80 -4.57
N VAL A 273 2.19 -11.68 -5.90
CA VAL A 273 3.40 -11.25 -6.61
C VAL A 273 3.07 -10.19 -7.64
N ALA A 274 3.69 -9.01 -7.53
CA ALA A 274 3.52 -7.90 -8.45
C ALA A 274 4.63 -7.86 -9.50
N THR A 275 4.22 -7.68 -10.75
CA THR A 275 5.06 -7.32 -11.90
C THR A 275 4.52 -6.01 -12.50
N PRO A 276 5.24 -5.38 -13.45
CA PRO A 276 4.72 -4.17 -14.10
C PRO A 276 3.34 -4.33 -14.75
N ASP A 277 3.07 -5.50 -15.33
CA ASP A 277 1.89 -5.77 -16.15
C ASP A 277 0.84 -6.65 -15.46
N LEU A 278 1.26 -7.52 -14.54
CA LEU A 278 0.39 -8.47 -13.85
C LEU A 278 0.59 -8.45 -12.33
N LEU A 279 -0.51 -8.60 -11.61
CA LEU A 279 -0.55 -9.03 -10.22
C LEU A 279 -1.01 -10.50 -10.17
N TYR A 280 -0.14 -11.38 -9.68
CA TYR A 280 -0.47 -12.76 -9.39
C TYR A 280 -1.03 -12.86 -7.97
N PHE A 281 -2.19 -13.48 -7.81
CA PHE A 281 -2.88 -13.63 -6.52
C PHE A 281 -3.34 -15.07 -6.31
N GLY A 282 -2.69 -15.81 -5.42
CA GLY A 282 -3.06 -17.17 -5.03
C GLY A 282 -4.08 -17.20 -3.89
N ASP A 283 -5.13 -18.00 -4.03
CA ASP A 283 -6.13 -18.23 -2.97
C ASP A 283 -6.46 -19.71 -2.75
N HIS A 284 -7.67 -20.01 -2.26
CA HIS A 284 -8.10 -21.38 -1.98
C HIS A 284 -8.52 -22.19 -3.21
N GLU A 285 -8.52 -21.61 -4.41
CA GLU A 285 -8.93 -22.27 -5.65
C GLU A 285 -7.86 -22.24 -6.74
N SER A 286 -7.22 -21.08 -6.94
CA SER A 286 -6.31 -20.86 -8.07
C SER A 286 -5.39 -19.67 -7.84
N CYS A 287 -4.42 -19.47 -8.75
CA CYS A 287 -3.69 -18.22 -8.86
C CYS A 287 -4.27 -17.36 -9.98
N LYS A 288 -4.82 -16.20 -9.62
CA LYS A 288 -5.40 -15.23 -10.54
C LYS A 288 -4.28 -14.39 -11.15
N ARG A 289 -4.26 -14.27 -12.48
CA ARG A 289 -3.41 -13.30 -13.21
C ARG A 289 -4.24 -12.05 -13.48
N ILE A 290 -4.01 -11.02 -12.69
CA ILE A 290 -4.78 -9.78 -12.72
C ILE A 290 -3.98 -8.73 -13.49
N ASP A 291 -4.57 -8.14 -14.53
CA ASP A 291 -4.00 -7.01 -15.24
C ASP A 291 -3.75 -5.84 -14.27
N ALA A 292 -2.49 -5.43 -14.15
CA ALA A 292 -2.04 -4.44 -13.18
C ALA A 292 -2.72 -3.08 -13.37
N ARG A 293 -3.06 -2.70 -14.61
CA ARG A 293 -3.62 -1.39 -14.94
C ARG A 293 -5.12 -1.31 -14.68
N THR A 294 -5.85 -2.38 -14.98
CA THR A 294 -7.32 -2.40 -15.02
C THR A 294 -7.95 -3.19 -13.87
N GLY A 295 -7.19 -4.08 -13.23
CA GLY A 295 -7.70 -4.98 -12.20
C GLY A 295 -8.57 -6.09 -12.76
N ARG A 296 -8.58 -6.32 -14.07
CA ARG A 296 -9.31 -7.43 -14.69
C ARG A 296 -8.51 -8.72 -14.54
N VAL A 297 -9.16 -9.80 -14.11
CA VAL A 297 -8.56 -11.15 -14.20
C VAL A 297 -8.45 -11.48 -15.68
N VAL A 298 -7.21 -11.61 -16.17
CA VAL A 298 -6.92 -12.01 -17.55
C VAL A 298 -7.21 -13.49 -17.71
N ASP A 299 -6.69 -14.29 -16.78
CA ASP A 299 -6.95 -15.71 -16.64
C ASP A 299 -6.46 -16.23 -15.26
N GLU A 300 -6.48 -17.55 -15.09
CA GLU A 300 -6.08 -18.21 -13.85
C GLU A 300 -5.17 -19.42 -14.14
N ILE A 301 -4.35 -19.75 -13.15
CA ILE A 301 -3.50 -20.94 -13.06
C ILE A 301 -4.10 -21.85 -11.98
N THR A 302 -4.53 -23.05 -12.39
CA THR A 302 -5.07 -24.07 -11.49
C THR A 302 -4.08 -25.21 -11.30
N ILE A 303 -4.19 -25.89 -10.17
CA ILE A 303 -3.40 -27.10 -9.89
C ILE A 303 -4.19 -28.32 -10.37
N PRO A 304 -3.60 -29.22 -11.18
CA PRO A 304 -4.27 -30.44 -11.61
C PRO A 304 -4.76 -31.29 -10.43
N GLU A 305 -5.95 -31.88 -10.59
CA GLU A 305 -6.50 -32.80 -9.59
C GLU A 305 -5.55 -33.99 -9.35
N GLY A 306 -5.41 -34.39 -8.09
CA GLY A 306 -4.51 -35.47 -7.68
C GLY A 306 -3.04 -35.08 -7.49
N LEU A 307 -2.60 -33.93 -7.99
CA LEU A 307 -1.20 -33.49 -7.85
C LEU A 307 -0.83 -33.17 -6.38
N ALA A 308 -1.74 -32.51 -5.66
CA ALA A 308 -1.57 -32.08 -4.26
C ALA A 308 -2.77 -32.51 -3.38
N ASP A 309 -2.67 -32.27 -2.07
CA ASP A 309 -3.74 -32.52 -1.09
C ASP A 309 -5.01 -31.65 -1.32
N GLY A 310 -4.94 -30.67 -2.21
CA GLY A 310 -6.02 -29.78 -2.59
C GLY A 310 -5.50 -28.63 -3.45
N PRO A 311 -6.37 -27.67 -3.82
CA PRO A 311 -6.01 -26.56 -4.71
C PRO A 311 -5.46 -25.32 -3.98
N VAL A 312 -5.34 -25.35 -2.65
CA VAL A 312 -5.11 -24.14 -1.85
C VAL A 312 -3.65 -23.69 -1.94
N TRP A 313 -3.45 -22.44 -2.34
CA TRP A 313 -2.14 -21.79 -2.41
C TRP A 313 -1.69 -21.35 -1.02
N LYS A 314 -0.50 -21.80 -0.61
CA LYS A 314 0.05 -21.61 0.74
C LYS A 314 1.18 -20.58 0.76
N TRP A 315 1.99 -20.62 -0.28
CA TRP A 315 3.13 -19.74 -0.53
C TRP A 315 3.37 -19.68 -2.04
N MET A 316 3.90 -18.57 -2.57
CA MET A 316 4.33 -18.45 -3.95
C MET A 316 5.53 -17.52 -4.12
N ALA A 317 6.27 -17.72 -5.21
CA ALA A 317 7.34 -16.84 -5.65
C ALA A 317 7.43 -16.80 -7.18
N LEU A 318 7.83 -15.66 -7.75
CA LEU A 318 8.19 -15.54 -9.17
C LEU A 318 9.65 -15.13 -9.27
N GLU A 319 10.46 -15.94 -9.93
CA GLU A 319 11.88 -15.66 -10.19
C GLU A 319 12.21 -16.17 -11.59
N ASP A 320 12.92 -15.35 -12.37
CA ASP A 320 13.37 -15.67 -13.74
C ASP A 320 12.26 -16.23 -14.66
N GLY A 321 11.05 -15.67 -14.53
CA GLY A 321 9.89 -16.06 -15.34
C GLY A 321 9.22 -17.37 -14.93
N VAL A 322 9.65 -18.02 -13.84
CA VAL A 322 9.05 -19.25 -13.33
C VAL A 322 8.28 -18.98 -12.03
N LEU A 323 7.02 -19.42 -11.98
CA LEU A 323 6.16 -19.31 -10.81
C LEU A 323 6.31 -20.57 -9.94
N TYR A 324 6.78 -20.40 -8.72
CA TYR A 324 6.89 -21.44 -7.71
C TYR A 324 5.76 -21.33 -6.70
N ALA A 325 5.30 -22.46 -6.17
CA ALA A 325 4.27 -22.46 -5.14
C ALA A 325 4.37 -23.64 -4.18
N LEU A 326 3.90 -23.42 -2.95
CA LEU A 326 3.52 -24.49 -2.02
C LEU A 326 2.00 -24.65 -2.06
N ILE A 327 1.56 -25.86 -2.35
CA ILE A 327 0.14 -26.23 -2.48
C ILE A 327 -0.24 -27.23 -1.39
N GLY A 328 -1.46 -27.10 -0.86
CA GLY A 328 -1.98 -28.00 0.15
C GLY A 328 -3.50 -28.10 0.18
N GLY A 329 -3.99 -28.85 1.17
CA GLY A 329 -5.41 -29.11 1.36
C GLY A 329 -6.22 -27.93 1.90
N PRO A 330 -7.54 -28.11 2.08
CA PRO A 330 -8.43 -27.13 2.70
C PRO A 330 -7.97 -26.70 4.10
N GLU A 331 -8.25 -25.45 4.45
CA GLU A 331 -7.88 -24.85 5.73
C GLU A 331 -9.11 -24.67 6.63
N THR A 332 -8.86 -24.40 7.91
CA THR A 332 -9.91 -23.99 8.87
C THR A 332 -10.71 -22.83 8.28
N PRO A 333 -12.05 -22.92 8.20
CA PRO A 333 -12.86 -21.84 7.65
C PRO A 333 -12.69 -20.55 8.46
N ILE A 334 -12.50 -19.44 7.77
CA ILE A 334 -12.58 -18.10 8.35
C ILE A 334 -13.82 -17.40 7.84
N HIS A 335 -14.47 -16.64 8.71
CA HIS A 335 -15.67 -15.89 8.39
C HIS A 335 -15.40 -14.39 8.45
N THR A 336 -16.05 -13.63 7.58
CA THR A 336 -16.03 -12.17 7.61
C THR A 336 -16.65 -11.66 8.91
N GLN A 337 -15.89 -10.82 9.63
CA GLN A 337 -16.24 -10.25 10.92
C GLN A 337 -16.42 -8.73 10.78
N PRO A 338 -17.63 -8.25 10.49
CA PRO A 338 -17.94 -6.83 10.52
C PRO A 338 -18.02 -6.31 11.96
N SER A 339 -17.77 -5.02 12.15
CA SER A 339 -17.91 -4.35 13.44
C SER A 339 -19.04 -3.33 13.43
N ARG A 340 -19.76 -3.24 14.55
CA ARG A 340 -20.70 -2.14 14.82
C ARG A 340 -20.09 -1.08 15.74
N THR A 341 -18.87 -1.29 16.22
CA THR A 341 -18.21 -0.40 17.18
C THR A 341 -17.73 0.85 16.45
N PRO A 342 -18.21 2.05 16.83
CA PRO A 342 -17.75 3.29 16.23
C PRO A 342 -16.36 3.70 16.74
N GLY A 343 -15.85 4.78 16.16
CA GLY A 343 -14.64 5.47 16.61
C GLY A 343 -13.37 5.01 15.91
N LEU A 344 -12.28 5.68 16.28
CA LEU A 344 -10.94 5.40 15.79
C LEU A 344 -10.31 4.31 16.66
N GLY A 345 -9.68 3.33 16.02
CA GLY A 345 -8.61 2.54 16.61
C GLY A 345 -8.80 1.92 18.00
N HIS A 346 -9.03 0.61 18.06
CA HIS A 346 -8.64 -0.25 19.20
C HIS A 346 -8.54 -1.67 18.66
N TRP A 347 -7.49 -2.40 19.04
CA TRP A 347 -7.31 -3.78 18.62
C TRP A 347 -7.53 -4.73 19.81
N PRO A 348 -8.54 -5.62 19.74
CA PRO A 348 -8.63 -6.75 20.64
C PRO A 348 -7.65 -7.83 20.18
N TRP A 349 -6.66 -8.18 20.99
CA TRP A 349 -5.81 -9.37 20.78
C TRP A 349 -6.57 -10.69 21.06
N GLY A 350 -7.90 -10.63 21.06
CA GLY A 350 -8.76 -11.80 21.13
C GLY A 350 -8.49 -12.71 19.93
N MET A 351 -8.38 -13.99 20.24
CA MET A 351 -8.00 -15.06 19.34
C MET A 351 -9.07 -15.30 18.26
N TRP A 352 -8.74 -15.15 16.98
CA TRP A 352 -9.61 -15.46 15.82
C TRP A 352 -9.35 -16.87 15.31
N ALA A 353 -10.35 -17.59 14.81
CA ALA A 353 -10.22 -19.03 14.49
C ALA A 353 -8.98 -19.36 13.62
N GLY A 354 -8.20 -20.37 14.04
CA GLY A 354 -7.03 -20.90 13.31
C GLY A 354 -5.68 -20.20 13.55
N HIS A 355 -5.61 -19.11 14.33
CA HIS A 355 -4.36 -18.42 14.65
C HIS A 355 -3.40 -19.22 15.57
N GLU A 356 -3.84 -20.34 16.17
CA GLU A 356 -3.02 -21.17 17.07
C GLU A 356 -2.03 -22.05 16.34
N TYR A 357 -2.28 -22.35 15.05
CA TYR A 357 -1.49 -23.28 14.24
C TYR A 357 -1.32 -24.66 14.89
N ALA A 358 -2.36 -25.15 15.58
CA ALA A 358 -2.31 -26.37 16.39
C ALA A 358 -2.26 -27.67 15.55
N ASP A 359 -2.86 -27.68 14.37
CA ASP A 359 -2.91 -28.85 13.49
C ASP A 359 -2.45 -28.48 12.07
N PRO A 360 -1.27 -28.90 11.61
CA PRO A 360 -0.77 -28.63 10.26
C PRO A 360 -1.71 -29.05 9.13
N LYS A 361 -2.62 -30.02 9.34
CA LYS A 361 -3.58 -30.44 8.31
C LYS A 361 -4.62 -29.38 8.00
N THR A 362 -5.02 -28.60 9.00
CA THR A 362 -6.12 -27.64 8.93
C THR A 362 -5.68 -26.20 9.17
N SER A 363 -4.43 -25.99 9.58
CA SER A 363 -3.85 -24.67 9.81
C SER A 363 -3.51 -23.97 8.51
N PHE A 364 -3.55 -22.63 8.56
CA PHE A 364 -3.21 -21.75 7.46
C PHE A 364 -1.78 -21.98 6.95
N GLY A 365 -1.60 -21.98 5.63
CA GLY A 365 -0.26 -21.93 5.02
C GLY A 365 0.52 -23.25 5.06
N PHE A 366 -0.04 -24.33 5.60
CA PHE A 366 0.60 -25.64 5.51
C PHE A 366 0.22 -26.37 4.22
N GLY A 367 1.22 -26.96 3.58
CA GLY A 367 1.07 -27.75 2.36
C GLY A 367 2.11 -28.85 2.28
N ARG A 368 2.07 -29.64 1.21
CA ARG A 368 2.99 -30.77 1.00
C ARG A 368 3.64 -30.79 -0.37
N THR A 369 3.08 -30.05 -1.32
CA THR A 369 3.48 -30.14 -2.72
C THR A 369 4.09 -28.81 -3.15
N LEU A 370 5.38 -28.81 -3.42
CA LEU A 370 6.05 -27.72 -4.12
C LEU A 370 5.89 -27.94 -5.62
N VAL A 371 5.64 -26.87 -6.36
CA VAL A 371 5.52 -26.90 -7.83
C VAL A 371 6.29 -25.74 -8.44
N ALA A 372 6.83 -25.96 -9.63
CA ALA A 372 7.26 -24.91 -10.55
C ALA A 372 6.36 -24.90 -11.78
N ILE A 373 5.97 -23.71 -12.23
CA ILE A 373 4.98 -23.49 -13.26
C ILE A 373 5.51 -22.45 -14.22
N ASP A 374 5.42 -22.71 -15.52
CA ASP A 374 5.52 -21.67 -16.53
C ASP A 374 4.21 -20.85 -16.50
N PRO A 375 4.24 -19.58 -16.08
CA PRO A 375 3.02 -18.78 -15.91
C PRO A 375 2.32 -18.45 -17.23
N GLU A 376 3.00 -18.53 -18.37
CA GLU A 376 2.41 -18.26 -19.69
C GLU A 376 1.72 -19.49 -20.24
N SER A 377 2.42 -20.64 -20.28
CA SER A 377 1.83 -21.89 -20.78
C SER A 377 1.01 -22.65 -19.75
N LYS A 378 1.11 -22.27 -18.47
CA LYS A 378 0.48 -22.91 -17.29
C LYS A 378 0.91 -24.35 -17.06
N LYS A 379 1.99 -24.78 -17.71
CA LYS A 379 2.54 -26.13 -17.56
C LYS A 379 3.29 -26.24 -16.25
N ILE A 380 3.01 -27.32 -15.52
CA ILE A 380 3.85 -27.75 -14.41
C ILE A 380 5.19 -28.20 -14.99
N LEU A 381 6.26 -27.50 -14.63
CA LEU A 381 7.63 -27.82 -15.04
C LEU A 381 8.17 -28.98 -14.20
N TRP A 382 7.90 -28.96 -12.90
CA TRP A 382 8.16 -30.05 -11.98
C TRP A 382 7.26 -29.93 -10.74
N SER A 383 7.11 -31.03 -10.01
CA SER A 383 6.45 -31.08 -8.70
C SER A 383 7.26 -31.94 -7.73
N HIS A 384 7.35 -31.51 -6.47
CA HIS A 384 7.98 -32.25 -5.38
C HIS A 384 7.00 -32.38 -4.21
N ARG A 385 6.75 -33.61 -3.75
CA ARG A 385 5.76 -33.88 -2.68
C ARG A 385 6.43 -34.52 -1.47
N GLU A 386 6.04 -34.03 -0.30
CA GLU A 386 6.48 -34.52 1.01
C GLU A 386 5.39 -35.33 1.71
N GLU A 387 5.78 -36.25 2.58
CA GLU A 387 4.85 -36.95 3.49
C GLU A 387 4.44 -36.07 4.68
N ASP A 388 5.34 -35.20 5.13
CA ASP A 388 5.10 -34.25 6.20
C ASP A 388 4.67 -32.88 5.67
N TYR A 389 3.95 -32.13 6.50
CA TYR A 389 3.55 -30.77 6.15
C TYR A 389 4.73 -29.80 6.24
N LEU A 390 4.87 -29.00 5.19
CA LEU A 390 5.75 -27.83 5.12
C LEU A 390 4.96 -26.59 5.56
N ASP A 391 5.55 -25.77 6.42
CA ASP A 391 4.95 -24.51 6.86
C ASP A 391 5.30 -23.41 5.87
N GLY A 392 4.31 -22.81 5.20
CA GLY A 392 4.51 -21.71 4.24
C GLY A 392 5.18 -20.46 4.84
N ARG A 393 5.13 -20.28 6.17
CA ARG A 393 5.89 -19.22 6.87
C ARG A 393 7.38 -19.57 7.02
N GLY A 394 7.69 -20.85 6.89
CA GLY A 394 9.02 -21.47 6.86
C GLY A 394 9.47 -21.83 5.44
N VAL A 395 8.98 -21.13 4.41
CA VAL A 395 9.46 -21.22 3.02
C VAL A 395 10.03 -19.88 2.53
N CYS A 396 11.21 -19.92 1.91
CA CYS A 396 11.82 -18.83 1.14
C CYS A 396 12.67 -19.41 0.00
N MET A 397 13.08 -18.57 -0.94
CA MET A 397 13.86 -18.98 -2.10
C MET A 397 15.01 -17.99 -2.37
N GLY A 398 16.16 -18.53 -2.77
CA GLY A 398 17.32 -17.73 -3.17
C GLY A 398 18.51 -18.60 -3.54
N GLY A 399 19.34 -18.13 -4.48
CA GLY A 399 20.51 -18.87 -4.95
C GLY A 399 20.17 -20.18 -5.68
N GLY A 400 19.06 -20.20 -6.42
CA GLY A 400 18.60 -21.39 -7.16
C GLY A 400 18.03 -22.50 -6.25
N ARG A 401 17.64 -22.17 -5.02
CA ARG A 401 17.11 -23.11 -4.03
C ARG A 401 15.83 -22.60 -3.40
N ILE A 402 14.86 -23.48 -3.20
CA ILE A 402 13.74 -23.29 -2.27
C ILE A 402 14.11 -23.95 -0.95
N TYR A 403 14.16 -23.16 0.13
CA TYR A 403 14.34 -23.67 1.49
C TYR A 403 12.97 -23.87 2.12
N ALA A 404 12.71 -25.07 2.63
CA ALA A 404 11.41 -25.42 3.21
C ALA A 404 11.59 -26.16 4.53
N TYR A 405 10.82 -25.73 5.54
CA TYR A 405 10.85 -26.29 6.89
C TYR A 405 9.57 -27.05 7.21
N SER A 406 9.72 -28.29 7.69
CA SER A 406 8.67 -29.01 8.39
C SER A 406 8.93 -28.87 9.90
N PRO A 407 8.06 -28.16 10.64
CA PRO A 407 8.29 -27.86 12.05
C PRO A 407 8.67 -29.08 12.88
N GLU A 408 9.83 -28.98 13.54
CA GLU A 408 10.38 -29.98 14.48
C GLU A 408 10.73 -31.33 13.84
N LYS A 409 10.71 -31.42 12.50
CA LYS A 409 10.97 -32.66 11.77
C LYS A 409 12.21 -32.59 10.89
N PHE A 410 12.27 -31.61 9.99
CA PHE A 410 13.41 -31.44 9.10
C PHE A 410 13.42 -30.06 8.44
N LEU A 411 14.59 -29.71 7.94
CA LEU A 411 14.82 -28.62 7.00
C LEU A 411 15.36 -29.21 5.69
N MET A 412 14.93 -28.67 4.55
CA MET A 412 15.43 -29.10 3.25
C MET A 412 15.66 -27.93 2.30
N ALA A 413 16.51 -28.16 1.30
CA ALA A 413 16.61 -27.33 0.11
C ALA A 413 16.24 -28.14 -1.13
N VAL A 414 15.42 -27.54 -1.99
CA VAL A 414 15.02 -28.08 -3.29
C VAL A 414 15.61 -27.22 -4.40
N ASP A 415 16.19 -27.86 -5.40
CA ASP A 415 16.71 -27.20 -6.60
C ASP A 415 15.58 -26.59 -7.44
N THR A 416 15.65 -25.28 -7.74
CA THR A 416 14.58 -24.60 -8.47
C THR A 416 14.46 -25.06 -9.93
N SER A 417 15.54 -25.54 -10.55
CA SER A 417 15.52 -25.97 -11.94
C SER A 417 14.89 -27.36 -12.14
N SER A 418 15.04 -28.24 -11.16
CA SER A 418 14.69 -29.67 -11.30
C SER A 418 13.66 -30.19 -10.31
N GLY A 419 13.37 -29.45 -9.23
CA GLY A 419 12.51 -29.91 -8.15
C GLY A 419 13.12 -31.01 -7.28
N LYS A 420 14.40 -31.34 -7.46
CA LYS A 420 15.08 -32.37 -6.68
C LYS A 420 15.59 -31.82 -5.35
N VAL A 421 15.53 -32.64 -4.31
CA VAL A 421 16.12 -32.32 -3.01
C VAL A 421 17.64 -32.23 -3.16
N ALA A 422 18.19 -31.03 -2.89
CA ALA A 422 19.62 -30.78 -2.91
C ALA A 422 20.28 -31.28 -1.62
N TRP A 423 19.65 -31.01 -0.48
CA TRP A 423 20.01 -31.54 0.82
C TRP A 423 18.78 -31.57 1.73
N ARG A 424 18.85 -32.43 2.74
CA ARG A 424 17.86 -32.56 3.82
C ARG A 424 18.61 -32.79 5.12
N THR A 425 18.19 -32.14 6.18
CA THR A 425 18.72 -32.34 7.53
C THR A 425 17.59 -32.49 8.55
N ALA A 426 17.75 -33.45 9.45
CA ALA A 426 16.96 -33.61 10.65
C ALA A 426 17.90 -33.61 11.89
N ASP A 427 19.02 -32.89 11.77
CA ASP A 427 20.00 -32.76 12.83
C ASP A 427 19.35 -32.26 14.13
N ALA A 428 19.56 -32.98 15.22
CA ALA A 428 18.87 -32.75 16.48
C ALA A 428 19.26 -31.40 17.10
N GLU A 429 20.53 -31.00 16.99
CA GLU A 429 21.02 -29.73 17.53
C GLU A 429 20.40 -28.55 16.77
N LEU A 430 20.33 -28.63 15.45
CA LEU A 430 19.64 -27.65 14.61
C LEU A 430 18.14 -27.55 14.94
N LEU A 431 17.43 -28.68 15.00
CA LEU A 431 15.98 -28.68 15.26
C LEU A 431 15.67 -28.16 16.66
N GLU A 432 16.48 -28.54 17.65
CA GLU A 432 16.41 -27.97 18.99
C GLU A 432 16.65 -26.46 18.93
N ALA A 433 17.71 -26.01 18.24
CA ALA A 433 18.04 -24.59 18.06
C ALA A 433 16.86 -23.78 17.52
N ILE A 434 16.21 -24.26 16.45
CA ILE A 434 15.03 -23.63 15.84
C ILE A 434 13.84 -23.63 16.81
N GLY A 435 13.58 -24.78 17.44
CA GLY A 435 12.54 -24.98 18.43
C GLY A 435 11.09 -24.85 17.91
N PRO A 436 10.12 -25.14 18.79
CA PRO A 436 8.70 -25.13 18.45
C PRO A 436 8.17 -23.71 18.17
N ASN A 437 7.08 -23.63 17.42
CA ASN A 437 6.33 -22.38 17.20
C ASN A 437 5.74 -21.84 18.51
N GLN A 438 6.16 -20.63 18.88
CA GLN A 438 5.47 -19.88 19.92
C GLN A 438 4.14 -19.38 19.38
N LYS A 439 3.12 -19.25 20.25
CA LYS A 439 1.78 -18.78 19.85
C LYS A 439 1.79 -17.41 19.18
N ALA A 440 2.75 -16.54 19.52
CA ALA A 440 2.79 -15.14 19.11
C ALA A 440 1.43 -14.45 19.36
N GLN A 441 0.99 -13.54 18.48
CA GLN A 441 -0.33 -12.92 18.50
C GLN A 441 -0.60 -11.99 19.71
N ASN A 442 0.32 -11.06 19.96
CA ASN A 442 0.14 -9.99 20.96
C ASN A 442 0.87 -8.71 20.53
N PRO A 443 0.64 -7.54 21.16
CA PRO A 443 1.18 -6.28 20.67
C PRO A 443 2.69 -6.21 20.73
N ILE A 444 3.33 -6.96 21.63
CA ILE A 444 4.79 -7.00 21.77
C ILE A 444 5.38 -7.99 20.76
N ALA A 445 4.83 -9.21 20.74
CA ALA A 445 5.36 -10.28 19.92
C ALA A 445 5.17 -10.04 18.43
N GLY A 446 3.99 -9.58 18.02
CA GLY A 446 3.58 -9.52 16.62
C GLY A 446 2.59 -10.63 16.25
N TYR A 447 2.52 -10.96 14.97
CA TYR A 447 1.52 -11.88 14.41
C TYR A 447 2.09 -13.28 14.19
N ALA A 448 1.32 -14.30 14.55
CA ALA A 448 1.67 -15.71 14.32
C ALA A 448 1.79 -16.05 12.82
N THR A 449 1.09 -15.31 11.97
CA THR A 449 1.07 -15.46 10.51
C THR A 449 2.35 -14.97 9.81
N THR A 450 3.28 -14.34 10.52
CA THR A 450 4.49 -13.75 9.92
C THR A 450 5.44 -14.85 9.41
N ALA A 451 6.02 -14.69 8.21
CA ALA A 451 7.12 -15.55 7.77
C ALA A 451 8.32 -15.43 8.72
N TYR A 452 8.90 -16.57 9.12
CA TYR A 452 10.06 -16.61 10.01
C TYR A 452 11.35 -17.04 9.35
N ILE A 453 11.29 -17.53 8.11
CA ILE A 453 12.48 -17.92 7.37
C ILE A 453 12.85 -16.83 6.35
N LYS A 454 14.13 -16.51 6.24
CA LYS A 454 14.69 -15.57 5.25
C LYS A 454 16.09 -16.04 4.86
N CYS A 455 16.52 -15.78 3.63
CA CYS A 455 17.88 -16.14 3.20
C CYS A 455 18.62 -14.97 2.57
N LYS A 456 19.96 -15.00 2.62
CA LYS A 456 20.84 -14.15 1.81
C LYS A 456 22.20 -14.83 1.66
N GLY A 457 22.61 -15.08 0.41
CA GLY A 457 23.88 -15.73 0.10
C GLY A 457 24.01 -17.09 0.81
N ASP A 458 25.06 -17.23 1.63
CA ASP A 458 25.40 -18.48 2.33
C ASP A 458 24.58 -18.73 3.61
N TYR A 459 23.63 -17.84 3.93
CA TYR A 459 22.97 -17.80 5.23
C TYR A 459 21.44 -17.85 5.11
N LEU A 460 20.85 -18.72 5.93
CA LEU A 460 19.42 -18.87 6.15
C LEU A 460 19.12 -18.56 7.62
N PHE A 461 18.07 -17.79 7.88
CA PHE A 461 17.73 -17.30 9.21
C PHE A 461 16.34 -17.73 9.65
N PHE A 462 16.23 -18.15 10.91
CA PHE A 462 14.95 -18.30 11.60
C PHE A 462 14.81 -17.16 12.61
N ALA A 463 13.89 -16.22 12.34
CA ALA A 463 13.62 -15.07 13.20
C ALA A 463 12.18 -14.57 13.02
N GLY A 464 11.54 -14.13 14.09
CA GLY A 464 10.23 -13.53 14.04
C GLY A 464 9.38 -13.76 15.29
N PRO A 465 8.11 -13.30 15.29
CA PRO A 465 7.21 -13.32 16.44
C PRO A 465 7.08 -14.66 17.17
N GLN A 466 7.20 -15.75 16.42
CA GLN A 466 7.01 -17.14 16.86
C GLN A 466 8.32 -17.88 17.16
N ARG A 467 9.48 -17.19 17.12
CA ARG A 467 10.80 -17.80 17.33
C ARG A 467 11.33 -17.45 18.72
N LEU A 468 11.76 -18.49 19.46
CA LEU A 468 12.40 -18.30 20.76
C LEU A 468 13.82 -17.77 20.59
N ARG A 469 14.58 -18.32 19.64
CA ARG A 469 15.96 -17.96 19.29
C ARG A 469 16.07 -17.42 17.88
N LEU A 470 17.07 -16.58 17.63
CA LEU A 470 17.55 -16.28 16.29
C LEU A 470 18.52 -17.39 15.93
N VAL A 471 18.28 -18.06 14.81
CA VAL A 471 19.12 -19.18 14.34
C VAL A 471 19.64 -18.86 12.96
N ALA A 472 20.95 -19.02 12.76
CA ALA A 472 21.59 -18.95 11.46
C ALA A 472 21.99 -20.36 11.02
N VAL A 473 21.72 -20.66 9.75
CA VAL A 473 21.90 -21.97 9.12
C VAL A 473 22.62 -21.77 7.79
N SER A 474 23.47 -22.71 7.41
CA SER A 474 24.15 -22.67 6.12
C SER A 474 23.17 -23.06 5.00
N THR A 475 23.15 -22.28 3.92
CA THR A 475 22.33 -22.60 2.74
C THR A 475 22.88 -23.77 1.92
N SER A 476 24.17 -24.11 2.06
CA SER A 476 24.81 -25.16 1.26
C SER A 476 24.49 -26.58 1.72
N ASP A 477 24.29 -26.79 3.02
CA ASP A 477 24.13 -28.12 3.62
C ASP A 477 23.11 -28.18 4.77
N GLY A 478 22.51 -27.05 5.14
CA GLY A 478 21.54 -26.98 6.22
C GLY A 478 22.14 -27.08 7.62
N ARG A 479 23.46 -27.01 7.80
CA ARG A 479 24.07 -27.10 9.15
C ARG A 479 23.82 -25.84 9.98
N LEU A 480 23.67 -26.03 11.29
CA LEU A 480 23.63 -24.93 12.26
C LEU A 480 24.95 -24.14 12.22
N LEU A 481 24.86 -22.81 12.19
CA LEU A 481 26.03 -21.91 12.22
C LEU A 481 26.20 -21.27 13.59
N TRP A 482 25.16 -20.60 14.07
CA TRP A 482 25.15 -19.95 15.38
C TRP A 482 23.71 -19.63 15.80
N THR A 483 23.54 -19.34 17.10
CA THR A 483 22.25 -18.94 17.68
C THR A 483 22.37 -17.70 18.54
N LYS A 484 21.24 -17.03 18.80
CA LYS A 484 21.12 -15.94 19.78
C LYS A 484 19.85 -16.10 20.60
N GLU A 485 19.91 -15.76 21.89
CA GLU A 485 18.86 -16.05 22.87
C GLU A 485 17.47 -15.48 22.53
N SER A 486 17.39 -14.32 21.87
CA SER A 486 16.11 -13.76 21.42
C SER A 486 15.86 -14.11 19.96
N GLY A 487 14.66 -14.60 19.64
CA GLY A 487 14.24 -14.91 18.27
C GLY A 487 13.31 -13.89 17.64
N ASN A 488 12.73 -12.98 18.42
CA ASN A 488 11.74 -12.04 17.92
C ASN A 488 12.33 -10.76 17.30
N TYR A 489 13.29 -10.97 16.41
CA TYR A 489 13.90 -9.94 15.61
C TYR A 489 13.14 -9.74 14.29
N GLN A 490 12.98 -8.48 13.89
CA GLN A 490 12.61 -8.13 12.52
C GLN A 490 13.93 -7.88 11.78
N LEU A 491 14.31 -8.80 10.89
CA LEU A 491 15.58 -8.74 10.18
C LEU A 491 15.47 -7.97 8.88
N VAL A 492 16.48 -7.13 8.63
CA VAL A 492 16.80 -6.57 7.31
C VAL A 492 18.22 -7.02 6.97
N LEU A 493 18.37 -7.84 5.92
CA LEU A 493 19.63 -8.47 5.53
C LEU A 493 20.30 -7.59 4.46
N ARG A 494 21.38 -6.90 4.84
CA ARG A 494 22.17 -6.05 3.93
C ARG A 494 23.51 -6.70 3.60
N ASP A 495 24.24 -6.16 2.63
CA ASP A 495 25.54 -6.71 2.25
C ASP A 495 26.58 -6.58 3.36
N ASP A 496 26.48 -5.53 4.18
CA ASP A 496 27.46 -5.22 5.21
C ASP A 496 27.18 -5.92 6.55
N ALA A 497 25.91 -6.14 6.89
CA ALA A 497 25.51 -6.78 8.15
C ALA A 497 24.04 -7.22 8.17
N ILE A 498 23.69 -7.96 9.22
CA ILE A 498 22.31 -8.22 9.60
C ILE A 498 21.83 -7.09 10.51
N TYR A 499 20.78 -6.38 10.10
CA TYR A 499 20.11 -5.39 10.94
C TYR A 499 18.94 -6.09 11.65
N ALA A 500 19.18 -6.51 12.90
CA ALA A 500 18.24 -7.27 13.71
C ALA A 500 17.48 -6.34 14.67
N VAL A 501 16.30 -5.87 14.25
CA VAL A 501 15.49 -4.96 15.06
C VAL A 501 14.75 -5.73 16.16
N GLY A 502 15.20 -5.59 17.40
CA GLY A 502 14.75 -6.38 18.56
C GLY A 502 13.48 -5.85 19.21
N PRO A 503 12.73 -6.72 19.94
CA PRO A 503 11.45 -6.38 20.55
C PRO A 503 11.60 -5.40 21.72
N GLN A 504 10.51 -4.69 22.02
CA GLN A 504 10.37 -3.98 23.28
C GLN A 504 10.38 -4.98 24.45
N MET A 505 11.36 -4.87 25.34
CA MET A 505 11.42 -5.62 26.59
C MET A 505 10.93 -4.73 27.74
N ARG A 506 10.02 -5.23 28.58
CA ARG A 506 9.57 -4.50 29.78
C ARG A 506 10.43 -4.89 30.98
N GLY A 507 11.17 -3.93 31.55
CA GLY A 507 12.02 -4.10 32.74
C GLY A 507 12.91 -2.87 32.98
N ARG A 508 13.33 -2.59 34.23
CA ARG A 508 14.19 -1.44 34.56
C ARG A 508 15.62 -1.71 34.07
N GLY A 509 15.99 -1.18 32.90
CA GLY A 509 17.40 -1.05 32.49
C GLY A 509 17.76 -1.49 31.07
N VAL A 510 16.89 -2.22 30.35
CA VAL A 510 17.17 -2.60 28.95
C VAL A 510 16.57 -1.54 28.01
N VAL A 511 17.42 -0.64 27.53
CA VAL A 511 17.00 0.46 26.63
C VAL A 511 17.16 0.08 25.16
N GLU A 512 18.09 -0.83 24.84
CA GLU A 512 18.36 -1.24 23.47
C GLU A 512 18.38 -2.75 23.30
N THR A 513 17.55 -3.23 22.37
CA THR A 513 17.46 -4.65 21.99
C THR A 513 17.73 -4.85 20.51
N GLY A 514 17.78 -3.78 19.71
CA GLY A 514 18.15 -3.83 18.30
C GLY A 514 19.66 -3.93 18.13
N LEU A 515 20.09 -4.75 17.17
CA LEU A 515 21.49 -5.10 16.96
C LEU A 515 21.86 -5.05 15.48
N LYS A 516 23.10 -4.65 15.20
CA LYS A 516 23.79 -4.93 13.94
C LYS A 516 24.68 -6.14 14.17
N LEU A 517 24.54 -7.21 13.38
CA LEU A 517 25.24 -8.48 13.58
C LEU A 517 26.08 -8.88 12.36
N ASP A 518 27.22 -9.51 12.61
CA ASP A 518 28.03 -10.20 11.60
C ASP A 518 27.33 -11.47 11.12
N TYR A 519 27.31 -11.72 9.81
CA TYR A 519 26.68 -12.90 9.21
C TYR A 519 27.31 -14.21 9.65
N ARG A 520 28.65 -14.27 9.69
CA ARG A 520 29.38 -15.51 9.90
C ARG A 520 29.36 -15.94 11.35
N THR A 521 29.50 -14.99 12.27
CA THR A 521 29.73 -15.31 13.68
C THR A 521 28.59 -14.88 14.59
N GLY A 522 27.60 -14.13 14.11
CA GLY A 522 26.54 -13.56 14.94
C GLY A 522 27.04 -12.52 15.96
N LYS A 523 28.28 -12.03 15.79
CA LYS A 523 28.89 -11.05 16.70
C LYS A 523 28.17 -9.72 16.56
N VAL A 524 27.99 -9.03 17.69
CA VAL A 524 27.40 -7.69 17.70
C VAL A 524 28.42 -6.69 17.16
N LEU A 525 28.06 -6.02 16.06
CA LEU A 525 28.83 -4.96 15.41
C LEU A 525 28.34 -3.56 15.83
N GLY A 526 27.10 -3.46 16.31
CA GLY A 526 26.49 -2.20 16.71
C GLY A 526 25.10 -2.40 17.31
N GLN A 527 24.52 -1.30 17.78
CA GLN A 527 23.20 -1.27 18.39
C GLN A 527 22.25 -0.40 17.58
N LEU A 528 20.96 -0.72 17.67
CA LEU A 528 19.84 0.00 17.05
C LEU A 528 18.76 0.24 18.10
N PRO A 529 17.99 1.35 17.99
CA PRO A 529 16.79 1.58 18.80
C PRO A 529 15.91 0.32 18.89
N MET A 530 15.43 -0.05 20.07
CA MET A 530 14.43 -1.13 20.20
C MET A 530 13.18 -0.83 19.37
N ARG A 531 12.53 -1.85 18.77
CA ARG A 531 11.21 -1.63 18.16
C ARG A 531 10.12 -1.58 19.22
N ARG A 532 9.13 -0.76 18.96
CA ARG A 532 7.88 -0.73 19.71
C ARG A 532 6.80 -1.49 18.96
N ALA A 533 6.26 -2.50 19.63
CA ALA A 533 5.13 -3.29 19.19
C ALA A 533 5.35 -4.04 17.85
N CYS A 534 4.26 -4.45 17.20
CA CYS A 534 4.23 -5.42 16.10
C CYS A 534 4.77 -4.96 14.72
N THR A 535 5.47 -3.84 14.60
CA THR A 535 5.85 -3.32 13.27
C THR A 535 7.00 -4.09 12.62
N ARG A 536 6.79 -4.53 11.37
CA ARG A 536 7.84 -5.03 10.50
C ARG A 536 8.90 -3.95 10.26
N ALA A 537 10.17 -4.36 10.27
CA ALA A 537 11.28 -3.53 9.84
C ALA A 537 11.50 -3.70 8.34
N THR A 538 11.74 -2.59 7.63
CA THR A 538 12.04 -2.57 6.19
C THR A 538 13.28 -1.71 5.94
N GLY A 539 14.00 -1.94 4.84
CA GLY A 539 15.20 -1.19 4.49
C GLY A 539 15.15 -0.59 3.09
N SER A 540 15.74 0.59 2.93
CA SER A 540 16.14 1.19 1.65
C SER A 540 17.66 1.11 1.52
N VAL A 541 18.21 1.62 0.42
CA VAL A 541 19.66 1.70 0.21
C VAL A 541 20.39 2.52 1.28
N ASP A 542 19.74 3.53 1.88
CA ASP A 542 20.33 4.49 2.82
C ASP A 542 19.76 4.44 4.25
N SER A 543 18.71 3.62 4.48
CA SER A 543 17.94 3.69 5.73
C SER A 543 17.32 2.36 6.16
N ILE A 544 17.05 2.22 7.46
CA ILE A 544 16.17 1.18 8.03
C ILE A 544 14.96 1.85 8.69
N PHE A 545 13.76 1.33 8.43
CA PHE A 545 12.48 1.88 8.92
C PHE A 545 11.75 0.89 9.81
N TYR A 546 11.29 1.35 10.97
CA TYR A 546 10.41 0.61 11.88
C TYR A 546 9.80 1.58 12.90
N ARG A 547 8.95 1.09 13.80
CA ARG A 547 8.42 1.91 14.90
C ARG A 547 9.27 1.76 16.15
N ALA A 548 9.64 2.86 16.80
CA ALA A 548 10.16 2.88 18.17
C ALA A 548 9.37 3.88 19.05
N LEU A 549 9.97 5.00 19.49
CA LEU A 549 9.36 6.01 20.34
C LEU A 549 8.41 6.96 19.57
N GLY A 550 7.32 6.42 19.03
CA GLY A 550 6.36 7.19 18.21
C GLY A 550 6.69 7.16 16.72
N GLY A 551 5.68 7.41 15.87
CA GLY A 551 5.83 7.49 14.40
C GLY A 551 6.63 6.34 13.76
N THR A 552 7.39 6.70 12.73
CA THR A 552 8.42 5.86 12.09
C THR A 552 9.78 6.36 12.54
N VAL A 553 10.61 5.46 13.06
CA VAL A 553 12.05 5.68 13.18
C VAL A 553 12.72 5.27 11.88
N ARG A 554 13.58 6.15 11.39
CA ARG A 554 14.49 5.95 10.27
C ARG A 554 15.91 5.94 10.82
N VAL A 555 16.57 4.78 10.82
CA VAL A 555 18.01 4.72 11.10
C VAL A 555 18.74 5.11 9.82
N ASP A 556 19.43 6.25 9.83
CA ASP A 556 20.33 6.68 8.77
C ASP A 556 21.60 5.82 8.81
N LEU A 557 21.87 5.12 7.72
CA LEU A 557 22.97 4.16 7.66
C LEU A 557 24.34 4.81 7.60
N ALA A 558 24.44 6.02 7.03
CA ALA A 558 25.72 6.72 6.92
C ALA A 558 26.25 7.15 8.29
N THR A 559 25.36 7.61 9.16
CA THR A 559 25.71 8.13 10.49
C THR A 559 25.39 7.15 11.63
N ASN A 560 24.66 6.07 11.35
CA ASN A 560 24.05 5.17 12.33
C ASN A 560 23.20 5.91 13.38
N THR A 561 22.52 6.99 12.97
CA THR A 561 21.67 7.79 13.85
C THR A 561 20.19 7.56 13.56
N ALA A 562 19.40 7.48 14.62
CA ALA A 562 17.94 7.40 14.52
C ALA A 562 17.37 8.80 14.26
N LYS A 563 16.64 8.93 13.16
CA LYS A 563 15.80 10.07 12.79
C LYS A 563 14.33 9.67 12.91
N HIS A 564 13.47 10.66 12.93
CA HIS A 564 12.04 10.48 13.16
C HIS A 564 11.23 11.03 12.00
N ILE A 565 10.30 10.22 11.50
CA ILE A 565 9.18 10.64 10.65
C ILE A 565 7.94 10.50 11.54
N ASP A 566 7.73 11.50 12.40
CA ASP A 566 6.71 11.48 13.44
C ASP A 566 5.26 11.39 12.93
N PRO A 567 4.88 12.07 11.82
CA PRO A 567 3.48 12.06 11.38
C PRO A 567 2.99 10.71 10.89
N MET A 568 3.87 9.75 10.59
CA MET A 568 3.49 8.51 9.90
C MET A 568 4.07 7.32 10.64
N ARG A 569 3.24 6.32 10.92
CA ARG A 569 3.65 5.10 11.64
C ARG A 569 3.57 3.91 10.68
N PRO A 570 4.57 3.02 10.63
CA PRO A 570 4.56 1.91 9.69
C PRO A 570 3.48 0.87 10.08
N PRO A 571 2.65 0.39 9.13
CA PRO A 571 1.73 -0.73 9.34
C PRO A 571 2.41 -1.92 10.01
N CYS A 572 1.68 -2.68 10.83
CA CYS A 572 2.32 -3.82 11.50
C CYS A 572 2.74 -4.92 10.53
N GLN A 573 1.86 -5.19 9.56
CA GLN A 573 2.05 -6.30 8.64
C GLN A 573 3.00 -5.91 7.52
N ASP A 574 2.88 -4.73 6.92
CA ASP A 574 3.73 -4.37 5.77
C ASP A 574 5.08 -3.72 6.13
N GLY A 575 5.14 -2.92 7.21
CA GLY A 575 6.24 -1.96 7.37
C GLY A 575 6.11 -0.80 6.37
N VAL A 576 7.24 -0.13 6.05
CA VAL A 576 7.27 0.88 4.97
C VAL A 576 7.62 0.18 3.66
N ILE A 577 6.71 0.22 2.68
CA ILE A 577 6.98 -0.34 1.34
C ILE A 577 7.80 0.69 0.56
N ILE A 578 8.91 0.26 -0.04
CA ILE A 578 9.86 1.14 -0.75
C ILE A 578 9.98 0.61 -2.18
N ALA A 579 9.45 1.35 -3.14
CA ALA A 579 9.41 0.96 -4.55
C ALA A 579 9.07 2.16 -5.43
N ASN A 580 9.29 2.04 -6.73
CA ASN A 580 8.93 3.07 -7.72
C ASN A 580 9.55 4.47 -7.42
N GLY A 581 10.68 4.52 -6.71
CA GLY A 581 11.31 5.77 -6.26
C GLY A 581 10.63 6.44 -5.07
N MET A 582 9.70 5.76 -4.38
CA MET A 582 8.84 6.33 -3.35
C MET A 582 8.78 5.43 -2.10
N LEU A 583 8.28 6.01 -1.00
CA LEU A 583 8.00 5.32 0.26
C LEU A 583 6.50 5.33 0.53
N TYR A 584 5.94 4.19 0.92
CA TYR A 584 4.51 4.03 1.13
C TYR A 584 4.17 3.51 2.52
N TRP A 585 3.21 4.19 3.15
CA TRP A 585 2.54 3.73 4.35
C TRP A 585 1.12 3.27 4.00
N GLY A 586 0.75 2.13 4.58
CA GLY A 586 -0.57 1.56 4.38
C GLY A 586 -1.68 2.31 5.10
N PRO A 587 -2.91 2.23 4.57
CA PRO A 587 -4.11 2.66 5.25
C PRO A 587 -4.21 2.16 6.70
N TRP A 588 -4.93 2.90 7.53
CA TRP A 588 -4.87 2.69 8.96
C TRP A 588 -5.75 1.50 9.43
N MET A 589 -5.09 0.35 9.64
CA MET A 589 -5.72 -0.89 10.12
C MET A 589 -5.78 -1.03 11.67
N CYS A 590 -4.91 -0.32 12.39
CA CYS A 590 -4.62 -0.57 13.81
C CYS A 590 -5.30 0.44 14.75
N GLY A 591 -5.22 0.22 16.07
CA GLY A 591 -5.64 1.19 17.10
C GLY A 591 -4.52 1.91 17.84
N CYS A 592 -3.28 1.79 17.37
CA CYS A 592 -2.16 2.51 17.98
C CYS A 592 -2.30 4.03 17.78
N GLN A 593 -1.82 4.84 18.72
CA GLN A 593 -1.83 6.30 18.55
C GLN A 593 -0.65 6.78 17.66
N LEU A 594 -0.72 8.06 17.25
CA LEU A 594 0.36 8.85 16.61
C LEU A 594 0.63 8.53 15.12
N SER A 595 -0.37 8.77 14.25
CA SER A 595 -0.19 8.74 12.80
C SER A 595 -1.26 9.58 12.10
N LEU A 596 -0.90 10.19 10.98
CA LEU A 596 -1.82 10.55 9.92
C LEU A 596 -2.50 9.27 9.40
N TYR A 597 -3.74 9.40 8.95
CA TYR A 597 -4.54 8.31 8.42
C TYR A 597 -4.63 8.43 6.91
N GLY A 598 -4.59 7.29 6.21
CA GLY A 598 -4.61 7.26 4.75
C GLY A 598 -3.62 6.27 4.17
N HIS A 599 -3.75 6.09 2.87
CA HIS A 599 -2.66 5.67 2.02
C HIS A 599 -1.73 6.87 1.82
N ILE A 600 -0.46 6.76 2.22
CA ILE A 600 0.47 7.88 2.24
C ILE A 600 1.69 7.54 1.39
N GLY A 601 2.10 8.49 0.54
CA GLY A 601 3.32 8.41 -0.25
C GLY A 601 4.28 9.55 0.09
N LEU A 602 5.56 9.23 0.29
CA LEU A 602 6.64 10.22 0.32
C LEU A 602 7.58 10.00 -0.86
N GLY A 603 8.02 11.09 -1.47
CA GLY A 603 9.09 11.08 -2.47
C GLY A 603 10.38 11.69 -1.92
N PRO A 604 11.51 11.52 -2.63
CA PRO A 604 12.74 12.23 -2.32
C PRO A 604 12.51 13.74 -2.43
N ALA A 605 13.04 14.49 -1.46
CA ALA A 605 12.93 15.95 -1.42
C ALA A 605 13.93 16.65 -2.36
N GLY A 606 14.97 15.94 -2.81
CA GLY A 606 16.07 16.53 -3.57
C GLY A 606 16.68 17.73 -2.85
N GLU A 607 16.84 18.82 -3.59
CA GLU A 607 17.39 20.10 -3.10
C GLU A 607 16.34 21.00 -2.42
N PHE A 608 15.21 20.45 -1.97
CA PHE A 608 14.19 21.24 -1.28
C PHE A 608 14.76 21.88 -0.02
N ASP A 609 14.69 23.21 0.04
CA ASP A 609 15.07 23.98 1.20
C ASP A 609 13.96 23.91 2.26
N PHE A 610 14.19 23.12 3.32
CA PHE A 610 13.30 23.01 4.47
C PHE A 610 13.38 24.21 5.43
N GLN A 611 14.36 25.10 5.23
CA GLN A 611 14.56 26.31 6.00
C GLN A 611 14.73 27.50 5.05
N PRO A 612 13.78 27.76 4.15
CA PRO A 612 13.86 28.92 3.30
C PRO A 612 13.73 30.10 4.25
N GLY A 613 14.84 30.82 4.45
CA GLY A 613 14.83 32.01 5.30
C GLY A 613 13.68 32.95 4.92
N ALA A 614 13.30 33.85 5.82
CA ALA A 614 12.23 34.80 5.53
C ALA A 614 12.53 35.56 4.22
N ARG A 615 11.73 35.32 3.17
CA ARG A 615 11.89 36.01 1.88
C ARG A 615 11.26 37.39 1.99
N ALA A 616 12.07 38.44 1.79
CA ALA A 616 11.61 39.83 1.84
C ALA A 616 10.50 40.14 0.81
N GLU A 617 10.46 39.38 -0.29
CA GLU A 617 9.52 39.53 -1.40
C GLU A 617 8.08 39.10 -1.05
N GLY A 618 7.90 38.28 -0.01
CA GLY A 618 6.57 37.86 0.48
C GLY A 618 6.07 38.68 1.68
N LEU A 619 6.83 39.68 2.11
CA LEU A 619 6.45 40.57 3.19
C LEU A 619 5.75 41.81 2.63
N GLU A 620 4.42 41.83 2.73
CA GLU A 620 3.69 43.09 2.62
C GLU A 620 3.92 43.92 3.89
N PHE A 621 4.87 44.85 3.82
CA PHE A 621 5.01 45.87 4.84
C PHE A 621 3.89 46.90 4.67
N GLN A 622 2.81 46.77 5.47
CA GLN A 622 1.79 47.83 5.55
C GLN A 622 2.37 49.16 6.06
N ALA A 623 3.52 49.12 6.75
CA ALA A 623 4.33 50.30 7.07
C ALA A 623 5.81 49.91 7.15
N LYS A 624 6.69 50.70 6.51
CA LYS A 624 8.15 50.58 6.64
C LYS A 624 8.69 51.23 7.92
N ASP A 625 7.90 52.12 8.53
CA ASP A 625 8.16 52.74 9.82
C ASP A 625 7.18 52.20 10.86
N LEU A 626 7.67 51.37 11.79
CA LEU A 626 6.92 50.91 12.97
C LEU A 626 6.69 52.01 14.02
N ALA A 627 6.78 53.29 13.64
CA ALA A 627 6.53 54.41 14.55
C ALA A 627 5.03 54.71 14.74
N VAL A 628 4.11 54.05 14.02
CA VAL A 628 2.69 54.42 14.06
C VAL A 628 1.78 53.20 14.20
N GLY A 629 1.57 52.79 15.44
CA GLY A 629 0.43 51.97 15.84
C GLY A 629 0.32 52.01 17.36
N LYS A 630 -0.77 52.56 17.90
CA LYS A 630 -1.07 52.39 19.33
C LYS A 630 -0.95 50.89 19.66
N PRO A 631 -0.22 50.50 20.72
CA PRO A 631 -0.19 49.11 21.16
C PRO A 631 -1.62 48.59 21.25
N LEU A 632 -1.88 47.40 20.68
CA LEU A 632 -3.16 46.75 20.89
C LEU A 632 -3.37 46.61 22.41
N PRO A 633 -4.54 46.97 22.94
CA PRO A 633 -4.80 46.80 24.37
C PRO A 633 -4.82 45.30 24.70
N VAL A 634 -3.75 44.80 25.32
CA VAL A 634 -3.58 43.41 25.78
C VAL A 634 -4.05 43.31 27.23
N ARG A 635 -4.98 42.41 27.51
CA ARG A 635 -5.45 42.07 28.87
C ARG A 635 -4.69 40.88 29.43
N ALA A 636 -4.75 40.69 30.75
CA ALA A 636 -4.22 39.50 31.40
C ALA A 636 -4.92 38.24 30.83
N GLY A 637 -4.13 37.35 30.21
CA GLY A 637 -4.62 36.14 29.55
C GLY A 637 -4.76 36.24 28.03
N ASP A 638 -4.59 37.42 27.44
CA ASP A 638 -4.59 37.58 25.98
C ASP A 638 -3.33 36.95 25.35
N TRP A 639 -3.47 36.52 24.09
CA TRP A 639 -2.40 35.97 23.27
C TRP A 639 -2.13 36.94 22.10
N PRO A 640 -1.42 38.06 22.34
CA PRO A 640 -1.19 39.07 21.31
C PRO A 640 -0.30 38.56 20.17
N ALA A 641 0.41 37.44 20.39
CA ALA A 641 1.08 36.65 19.36
C ALA A 641 0.91 35.15 19.65
N TRP A 642 1.09 34.32 18.61
CA TRP A 642 1.15 32.87 18.77
C TRP A 642 2.25 32.48 19.79
N CYS A 643 1.90 31.66 20.79
CA CYS A 643 2.75 31.33 21.95
C CYS A 643 3.06 32.51 22.91
N GLY A 644 2.20 33.52 22.97
CA GLY A 644 2.19 34.56 24.01
C GLY A 644 2.94 35.84 23.62
N ASP A 645 4.16 35.72 23.09
CA ASP A 645 4.95 36.85 22.59
C ASP A 645 5.75 36.50 21.34
N SER A 646 6.38 37.51 20.72
CA SER A 646 7.18 37.35 19.50
C SER A 646 8.45 36.50 19.68
N SER A 647 8.89 36.28 20.92
CA SER A 647 9.98 35.35 21.27
C SER A 647 9.49 33.91 21.48
N ARG A 648 8.18 33.67 21.34
CA ARG A 648 7.52 32.38 21.56
C ARG A 648 7.81 31.82 22.95
N SER A 649 7.83 32.70 23.96
CA SER A 649 8.34 32.41 25.32
C SER A 649 7.51 31.44 26.16
N MET A 650 6.46 30.82 25.61
CA MET A 650 5.67 29.81 26.31
C MET A 650 6.59 28.78 26.97
N ARG A 651 6.61 28.79 28.30
CA ARG A 651 7.06 27.68 29.14
C ARG A 651 5.82 27.03 29.73
N GLY A 652 5.53 25.80 29.32
CA GLY A 652 4.57 24.98 30.05
C GLY A 652 5.15 24.64 31.41
N GLN A 653 4.55 25.12 32.50
CA GLN A 653 4.76 24.50 33.80
C GLN A 653 4.09 23.13 33.75
N LEU A 654 4.89 22.06 33.67
CA LEU A 654 4.45 20.74 34.10
C LEU A 654 4.15 20.85 35.59
N ALA A 655 2.87 21.03 35.94
CA ALA A 655 2.41 20.73 37.28
C ALA A 655 2.70 19.24 37.51
N GLY A 656 3.68 18.94 38.34
CA GLY A 656 3.97 17.59 38.78
C GLY A 656 2.72 16.97 39.35
N ALA A 657 2.19 15.95 38.67
CA ALA A 657 1.32 15.00 39.30
C ALA A 657 2.22 14.09 40.14
N ASP A 658 2.33 14.39 41.43
CA ASP A 658 2.53 13.35 42.41
C ASP A 658 1.33 12.39 42.32
N ARG A 659 1.56 11.22 41.71
CA ARG A 659 1.02 9.91 42.10
C ARG A 659 1.59 8.78 41.25
#